data_AF-A0A845SG74-F1
#
_entry.id   AF-A0A845SG74-F1
#
_cell.length_a   1.000
_cell.length_b   1.000
_cell.length_c   1.000
_cell.angle_alpha   90.00
_cell.angle_beta   90.00
_cell.angle_gamma   90.00
#
_symmetry.space_group_name_H-M   'P 1'
#
loop_
_entity.id
_entity.type
_entity.pdbx_description
1 polymer ?
#
loop_
_entity_poly.entity_id
_entity_poly.type
_entity_poly.pdbx_seq_one_letter_code
_entity_poly.pdbx_strand_id
1 'polypeptide(L)'
;MNNISKSHLPNGSKRIKRRIFLKKLFCSLPFFSLLVSSKNVASENRSNEMSLLPNNIPKNNLDTTATFKHILSNLFAFDGAKFIGQCPDVDALKKIIPQSPGQRILLSSWHQISPIEPKSGGGTLFAVESDKLVEDGGVVFRVNAQWCWIREVETIINAQWFGVVGDGIARVDNISAAIDYVAKNGGVLSFPAGEINFGVLRKKIVWFDGIKNFSIMGQGKSTIITFDNIDPPERKSNKNWTSEENLLSFIGMDSDRFINNIIIENLTIDYSKQRNKGGTDLANLNECHPTPHSIGTTALFFNYCLNPIIRNVQMHNIYGNGVCCRRCFYPVAENLSFYNVSANQILARDNRMDRDNSGGAVFFWSCFSGKINNCLAWNTRKYNVDYLSPDNKQQLKNTLCGYIAFWSESSIVSKKKNKAGPPLTDWISDDKEHLDTASRGVEISNCIVNGYTIGIKSETHADVSIVDNIVLNCYLPITCSGVRGVVQRNYTNMLDCENIKCPQGGLEQHRSHLGGMTFAKDESYNLSLEISHNYVRTENYPPITTNRINLKFLYNYIDMYGSASFFVSSGKGRLFGLEMRGNTFFVAKDAAPKDSVLLHNVFGTFENNSFIINSKKTPIIKIVRNINSQRIFFTRNVIIGQIGIISDAKITLSENYFSNRGLTQCIIELNGGESLVANNTFEIPRDFSTSFLQVSNNSYVIKNNEIIITKATKAPASAKEFINLISGSSNIQISGNHIVGNIDNVAFLSLKATSIIKISNNSSDGEAFVASSIDGVKAPLVIYGNTFSRGITENELVFEPNRIDNVHNRYLASLGDKINYIITKPGGREGIVMTKEGWREFGSIAS
;
A
#
# COMPACT_ATOMS: atom_id res chain seq x y z
N MET A 1 -30.21 -10.52 43.57
CA MET A 1 -29.86 -9.63 44.70
C MET A 1 -28.57 -8.93 44.32
N ASN A 2 -28.44 -7.64 44.05
CA ASN A 2 -29.29 -6.47 44.30
C ASN A 2 -29.28 -5.52 43.08
N ASN A 3 -30.45 -4.93 42.82
CA ASN A 3 -30.72 -3.81 41.93
C ASN A 3 -30.13 -2.49 42.47
N ILE A 4 -29.88 -1.49 41.62
CA ILE A 4 -30.52 -0.14 41.51
C ILE A 4 -29.48 0.70 40.70
N SER A 5 -29.75 1.61 39.75
CA SER A 5 -30.94 2.19 39.12
C SER A 5 -30.54 2.84 37.79
N LYS A 6 -31.51 2.92 36.86
CA LYS A 6 -31.49 3.79 35.68
C LYS A 6 -31.46 5.27 36.08
N SER A 7 -30.73 6.08 35.31
CA SER A 7 -31.04 7.52 35.13
C SER A 7 -30.90 7.91 33.66
N HIS A 8 -32.00 8.41 33.10
CA HIS A 8 -32.11 9.05 31.79
C HIS A 8 -31.33 10.38 31.72
N LEU A 9 -30.83 10.71 30.51
CA LEU A 9 -30.72 12.03 29.83
C LEU A 9 -29.53 12.03 28.83
N PRO A 10 -29.48 12.90 27.80
CA PRO A 10 -30.19 12.74 26.53
C PRO A 10 -29.24 12.57 25.32
N ASN A 11 -29.80 12.02 24.24
CA ASN A 11 -29.22 12.00 22.91
C ASN A 11 -29.07 13.43 22.36
N GLY A 12 -27.85 13.81 21.96
CA GLY A 12 -27.61 15.01 21.14
C GLY A 12 -26.31 15.73 21.47
N SER A 13 -25.26 15.48 20.68
CA SER A 13 -24.14 16.40 20.34
C SER A 13 -22.74 15.77 20.26
N LYS A 14 -22.58 14.47 20.55
CA LYS A 14 -21.25 13.82 20.47
C LYS A 14 -20.70 13.60 19.04
N ARG A 15 -21.50 13.78 17.98
CA ARG A 15 -21.04 13.66 16.58
C ARG A 15 -20.36 14.92 16.01
N ILE A 16 -20.52 16.08 16.62
CA ILE A 16 -19.94 17.35 16.10
C ILE A 16 -18.54 17.62 16.70
N LYS A 17 -18.25 17.13 17.91
CA LYS A 17 -16.95 17.36 18.57
C LYS A 17 -15.78 16.51 18.03
N ARG A 18 -16.05 15.40 17.31
CA ARG A 18 -15.00 14.62 16.62
C ARG A 18 -14.51 15.27 15.32
N ARG A 19 -15.34 16.09 14.66
CA ARG A 19 -14.97 16.85 13.44
C ARG A 19 -14.10 18.08 13.72
N ILE A 20 -14.14 18.62 14.94
CA ILE A 20 -13.32 19.78 15.35
C ILE A 20 -11.93 19.34 15.84
N PHE A 21 -11.80 18.13 16.40
CA PHE A 21 -10.52 17.59 16.85
C PHE A 21 -9.60 17.20 15.67
N LEU A 22 -10.16 16.68 14.57
CA LEU A 22 -9.42 16.36 13.34
C LEU A 22 -9.06 17.59 12.47
N LYS A 23 -9.75 18.73 12.65
CA LYS A 23 -9.38 20.01 12.00
C LYS A 23 -8.30 20.79 12.73
N LYS A 24 -8.08 20.52 14.03
CA LYS A 24 -7.02 21.19 14.81
C LYS A 24 -5.65 20.48 14.75
N LEU A 25 -5.58 19.26 14.21
CA LEU A 25 -4.32 18.54 14.02
C LEU A 25 -3.59 18.93 12.71
N PHE A 26 -4.24 19.70 11.83
CA PHE A 26 -3.68 20.15 10.54
C PHE A 26 -3.08 21.58 10.56
N CYS A 27 -2.99 22.23 11.73
CA CYS A 27 -2.49 23.61 11.85
C CYS A 27 -1.31 23.80 12.82
N SER A 28 -0.58 22.74 13.18
CA SER A 28 0.66 22.87 13.97
C SER A 28 1.85 22.31 13.22
N LEU A 29 2.27 23.05 12.18
CA LEU A 29 3.64 23.03 11.65
C LEU A 29 4.37 24.23 12.28
N PRO A 30 5.59 24.10 12.81
CA PRO A 30 6.35 25.26 13.24
C PRO A 30 6.99 25.89 12.01
N PHE A 31 6.31 26.88 11.44
CA PHE A 31 6.95 28.00 10.74
C PHE A 31 7.08 29.11 11.78
N PHE A 32 8.31 29.42 12.21
CA PHE A 32 8.63 30.77 12.64
C PHE A 32 10.01 31.17 12.13
N SER A 33 9.99 32.36 11.55
CA SER A 33 10.96 33.01 10.69
C SER A 33 11.99 33.81 11.49
N LEU A 34 13.20 33.90 10.93
CA LEU A 34 14.04 35.09 11.02
C LEU A 34 13.21 36.34 10.68
N LEU A 35 13.35 37.41 11.46
CA LEU A 35 13.54 38.76 10.92
C LEU A 35 14.08 39.72 12.00
N VAL A 36 15.12 40.42 11.57
CA VAL A 36 15.85 41.51 12.21
C VAL A 36 15.05 42.81 12.16
N SER A 37 15.21 43.67 13.18
CA SER A 37 15.06 45.13 13.13
C SER A 37 15.58 45.69 14.47
N SER A 38 16.85 46.11 14.58
CA SER A 38 17.37 47.45 14.30
C SER A 38 16.70 48.59 15.09
N LYS A 39 17.46 49.16 16.04
CA LYS A 39 17.59 50.61 16.33
C LYS A 39 18.53 50.80 17.53
N ASN A 40 19.74 51.29 17.28
CA ASN A 40 20.14 52.65 17.68
C ASN A 40 21.53 52.97 17.12
N VAL A 41 21.63 54.17 16.56
CA VAL A 41 22.79 54.79 15.93
C VAL A 41 23.16 56.05 16.72
N ALA A 42 24.47 56.35 16.70
CA ALA A 42 25.15 57.64 16.90
C ALA A 42 25.52 58.11 18.31
N SER A 43 26.82 58.14 18.59
CA SER A 43 27.67 59.36 18.62
C SER A 43 29.15 58.94 18.63
N GLU A 44 29.93 59.24 17.58
CA GLU A 44 30.81 60.41 17.38
C GLU A 44 32.07 60.52 18.27
N ASN A 45 33.22 60.29 17.63
CA ASN A 45 34.50 61.02 17.63
C ASN A 45 35.13 61.54 18.95
N ARG A 46 36.40 61.14 19.17
CA ARG A 46 37.58 61.99 19.49
C ARG A 46 38.82 61.08 19.70
N SER A 47 39.78 61.09 18.78
CA SER A 47 41.01 61.91 18.73
C SER A 47 42.16 61.41 19.62
N ASN A 48 43.24 61.04 18.93
CA ASN A 48 44.65 60.96 19.33
C ASN A 48 45.03 61.60 20.68
N GLU A 49 45.79 60.86 21.47
CA GLU A 49 47.01 61.36 22.11
C GLU A 49 47.88 60.16 22.55
N MET A 50 48.97 59.93 21.80
CA MET A 50 50.03 59.00 22.17
C MET A 50 51.15 59.86 22.76
N SER A 51 51.20 59.92 24.10
CA SER A 51 52.24 60.65 24.83
C SER A 51 53.40 59.71 25.20
N LEU A 52 54.55 60.08 24.64
CA LEU A 52 55.92 60.00 25.16
C LEU A 52 56.24 58.99 26.29
N LEU A 53 57.22 58.14 25.97
CA LEU A 53 58.15 57.50 26.90
C LEU A 53 58.55 58.42 28.07
N PRO A 54 58.79 57.82 29.25
CA PRO A 54 60.06 58.10 29.91
C PRO A 54 60.82 56.81 30.26
N ASN A 55 62.08 56.82 29.85
CA ASN A 55 63.16 56.06 30.48
C ASN A 55 63.13 56.26 32.00
N ASN A 56 63.15 55.16 32.76
CA ASN A 56 64.03 55.00 33.93
C ASN A 56 63.93 53.54 34.41
N ILE A 57 64.98 52.77 34.14
CA ILE A 57 65.20 51.45 34.74
C ILE A 57 65.83 51.67 36.12
N PRO A 58 65.19 51.26 37.23
CA PRO A 58 65.92 50.97 38.45
C PRO A 58 66.49 49.56 38.35
N LYS A 59 67.82 49.46 38.45
CA LYS A 59 68.51 48.20 38.75
C LYS A 59 67.88 47.60 40.01
N ASN A 60 67.26 46.42 39.89
CA ASN A 60 67.00 45.57 41.04
C ASN A 60 67.37 44.13 40.72
N ASN A 61 68.16 43.58 41.66
CA ASN A 61 68.61 42.21 41.76
C ASN A 61 67.54 41.19 41.32
N LEU A 62 67.87 40.41 40.29
CA LEU A 62 67.15 39.17 39.97
C LEU A 62 67.47 38.14 41.05
N ASP A 63 66.65 38.16 42.10
CA ASP A 63 66.50 37.06 43.03
C ASP A 63 65.88 35.88 42.26
N THR A 64 66.69 34.88 41.92
CA THR A 64 66.30 33.66 41.19
C THR A 64 65.14 32.92 41.87
N THR A 65 64.94 33.14 43.17
CA THR A 65 63.82 32.62 43.97
C THR A 65 62.48 33.28 43.61
N ALA A 66 62.47 34.55 43.21
CA ALA A 66 61.27 35.28 42.79
C ALA A 66 60.79 34.86 41.38
N THR A 67 61.73 34.53 40.49
CA THR A 67 61.44 34.07 39.12
C THR A 67 60.83 32.67 39.10
N PHE A 68 61.31 31.74 39.95
CA PHE A 68 60.73 30.40 40.07
C PHE A 68 59.32 30.43 40.67
N LYS A 69 59.09 31.24 41.70
CA LYS A 69 57.75 31.46 42.27
C LYS A 69 56.80 32.07 41.24
N HIS A 70 57.26 32.99 40.40
CA HIS A 70 56.45 33.58 39.34
C HIS A 70 56.05 32.56 38.25
N ILE A 71 56.97 31.68 37.84
CA ILE A 71 56.67 30.59 36.90
C ILE A 71 55.66 29.60 37.49
N LEU A 72 55.86 29.17 38.74
CA LEU A 72 54.89 28.30 39.44
C LEU A 72 53.53 28.97 39.59
N SER A 73 53.50 30.25 39.94
CA SER A 73 52.25 31.01 40.03
C SER A 73 51.49 31.05 38.70
N ASN A 74 52.19 31.15 37.57
CA ASN A 74 51.58 31.16 36.24
C ASN A 74 51.10 29.75 35.82
N LEU A 75 51.80 28.69 36.20
CA LEU A 75 51.39 27.30 35.95
C LEU A 75 50.21 26.86 36.83
N PHE A 76 50.12 27.35 38.07
CA PHE A 76 49.01 27.08 39.00
C PHE A 76 47.81 28.02 38.82
N ALA A 77 47.91 29.04 37.96
CA ALA A 77 46.78 29.88 37.61
C ALA A 77 45.65 29.06 36.96
N PHE A 78 44.40 29.53 37.05
CA PHE A 78 43.24 28.82 36.48
C PHE A 78 43.35 28.54 34.98
N ASP A 79 44.13 29.33 34.24
CA ASP A 79 44.40 29.17 32.81
C ASP A 79 45.84 28.64 32.53
N GLY A 80 46.52 28.13 33.55
CA GLY A 80 47.93 27.72 33.49
C GLY A 80 48.23 26.63 32.46
N ALA A 81 47.22 25.88 32.02
CA ALA A 81 47.31 24.93 30.92
C ALA A 81 47.81 25.56 29.59
N LYS A 82 47.62 26.87 29.39
CA LYS A 82 48.13 27.60 28.20
C LYS A 82 49.65 27.62 28.11
N PHE A 83 50.34 27.42 29.23
CA PHE A 83 51.81 27.34 29.29
C PHE A 83 52.34 25.92 29.04
N ILE A 84 51.47 24.91 28.92
CA ILE A 84 51.85 23.55 28.55
C ILE A 84 51.77 23.42 27.03
N GLY A 85 52.91 23.16 26.39
CA GLY A 85 53.01 23.01 24.94
C GLY A 85 52.13 21.87 24.41
N GLN A 86 51.62 22.07 23.19
CA GLN A 86 50.78 21.10 22.48
C GLN A 86 51.37 20.88 21.09
N CYS A 87 51.26 19.65 20.60
CA CYS A 87 51.58 19.35 19.21
C CYS A 87 50.49 19.97 18.32
N PRO A 88 50.83 20.81 17.31
CA PRO A 88 49.83 21.56 16.57
C PRO A 88 48.95 20.67 15.68
N ASP A 89 49.54 19.66 15.04
CA ASP A 89 48.92 18.81 14.01
C ASP A 89 49.63 17.44 13.88
N VAL A 90 49.05 16.53 13.09
CA VAL A 90 49.58 15.17 12.90
C VAL A 90 50.91 15.16 12.16
N ASP A 91 51.14 16.10 11.23
CA ASP A 91 52.40 16.20 10.49
C ASP A 91 53.57 16.58 11.40
N ALA A 92 53.34 17.45 12.37
CA ALA A 92 54.27 17.74 13.44
C ALA A 92 54.43 16.54 14.39
N LEU A 93 53.33 15.87 14.77
CA LEU A 93 53.34 14.72 15.68
C LEU A 93 54.27 13.60 15.20
N LYS A 94 54.21 13.30 13.89
CA LYS A 94 55.03 12.25 13.26
C LYS A 94 56.54 12.54 13.23
N LYS A 95 56.95 13.78 13.54
CA LYS A 95 58.36 14.19 13.63
C LYS A 95 58.89 14.20 15.06
N ILE A 96 58.02 14.04 16.06
CA ILE A 96 58.38 14.07 17.49
C ILE A 96 58.67 12.64 17.96
N ILE A 97 59.96 12.33 18.13
CA ILE A 97 60.41 11.04 18.66
C ILE A 97 60.21 11.02 20.19
N PRO A 98 59.45 10.05 20.74
CA PRO A 98 59.34 9.88 22.19
C PRO A 98 60.67 9.57 22.86
N GLN A 99 60.79 9.96 24.13
CA GLN A 99 61.94 9.67 25.00
C GLN A 99 61.74 8.41 25.85
N SER A 100 60.51 8.04 26.15
CA SER A 100 60.19 6.86 26.96
C SER A 100 58.82 6.26 26.63
N PRO A 101 58.60 4.94 26.85
CA PRO A 101 57.26 4.35 26.78
C PRO A 101 56.31 5.04 27.76
N GLY A 102 55.05 5.21 27.37
CA GLY A 102 54.02 5.88 28.17
C GLY A 102 54.14 7.41 28.23
N GLN A 103 55.13 8.02 27.57
CA GLN A 103 55.21 9.48 27.47
C GLN A 103 53.90 10.03 26.90
N ARG A 104 53.38 11.11 27.50
CA ARG A 104 52.13 11.76 27.08
C ARG A 104 52.40 12.96 26.18
N ILE A 105 51.60 13.11 25.13
CA ILE A 105 51.55 14.33 24.31
C ILE A 105 50.10 14.76 24.07
N LEU A 106 49.85 16.06 24.01
CA LEU A 106 48.55 16.63 23.66
C LEU A 106 48.59 17.14 22.22
N LEU A 107 47.78 16.55 21.36
CA LEU A 107 47.57 16.98 19.97
C LEU A 107 46.44 18.01 19.93
N SER A 108 46.69 19.20 19.37
CA SER A 108 45.68 20.26 19.30
C SER A 108 44.64 20.03 18.21
N SER A 109 45.02 19.46 17.07
CA SER A 109 44.15 19.25 15.91
C SER A 109 44.76 18.16 15.03
N TRP A 110 43.98 17.57 14.13
CA TRP A 110 44.50 16.65 13.13
C TRP A 110 45.19 17.42 12.00
N HIS A 111 44.48 18.41 11.44
CA HIS A 111 44.98 19.34 10.41
C HIS A 111 45.63 20.56 11.05
N GLN A 112 46.59 21.16 10.33
CA GLN A 112 47.18 22.45 10.72
C GLN A 112 46.09 23.52 10.83
N ILE A 113 46.08 24.25 11.94
CA ILE A 113 45.03 25.23 12.22
C ILE A 113 45.16 26.41 11.26
N SER A 114 44.20 26.53 10.34
CA SER A 114 43.99 27.70 9.50
C SER A 114 42.91 28.60 10.11
N PRO A 115 42.87 29.92 9.84
CA PRO A 115 41.80 30.81 10.33
C PRO A 115 40.38 30.38 9.94
N ILE A 116 40.25 29.52 8.92
CA ILE A 116 38.99 29.08 8.33
C ILE A 116 38.58 27.68 8.84
N GLU A 117 39.51 26.89 9.40
CA GLU A 117 39.24 25.51 9.81
C GLU A 117 39.12 25.38 11.34
N PRO A 118 38.02 24.82 11.88
CA PRO A 118 37.89 24.57 13.30
C PRO A 118 38.86 23.47 13.76
N LYS A 119 39.44 23.64 14.95
CA LYS A 119 40.23 22.59 15.61
C LYS A 119 39.40 21.31 15.68
N SER A 120 39.94 20.21 15.15
CA SER A 120 39.24 18.93 15.08
C SER A 120 40.23 17.77 15.23
N GLY A 121 39.82 16.66 15.84
CA GLY A 121 40.66 15.45 15.88
C GLY A 121 41.83 15.46 16.87
N GLY A 122 41.98 16.53 17.67
CA GLY A 122 42.96 16.59 18.76
C GLY A 122 42.71 15.58 19.88
N GLY A 123 43.55 15.60 20.91
CA GLY A 123 43.42 14.76 22.11
C GLY A 123 44.75 14.29 22.67
N THR A 124 44.68 13.52 23.75
CA THR A 124 45.85 12.95 24.42
C THR A 124 46.31 11.68 23.70
N LEU A 125 47.63 11.55 23.49
CA LEU A 125 48.27 10.34 22.98
C LEU A 125 49.41 9.90 23.90
N PHE A 126 49.76 8.62 23.80
CA PHE A 126 50.79 7.98 24.59
C PHE A 126 51.83 7.29 23.70
N ALA A 127 53.10 7.38 24.08
CA ALA A 127 54.18 6.76 23.35
C ALA A 127 54.22 5.24 23.61
N VAL A 128 54.38 4.45 22.56
CA VAL A 128 54.53 2.99 22.67
C VAL A 128 55.68 2.52 21.81
N GLU A 129 56.54 1.69 22.36
CA GLU A 129 57.58 0.99 21.61
C GLU A 129 56.97 -0.26 20.98
N SER A 130 56.89 -0.31 19.65
CA SER A 130 56.35 -1.46 18.93
C SER A 130 56.73 -1.42 17.46
N ASP A 131 57.26 -2.54 16.96
CA ASP A 131 57.49 -2.82 15.54
C ASP A 131 56.27 -3.43 14.83
N LYS A 132 55.24 -3.84 15.59
CA LYS A 132 54.03 -4.52 15.08
C LYS A 132 52.85 -3.60 14.81
N LEU A 133 52.76 -2.47 15.54
CA LEU A 133 51.65 -1.53 15.38
C LEU A 133 51.76 -0.79 14.04
N VAL A 134 50.73 -0.92 13.21
CA VAL A 134 50.64 -0.27 11.90
C VAL A 134 49.89 1.04 12.03
N GLU A 135 50.38 2.08 11.35
CA GLU A 135 49.67 3.36 11.21
C GLU A 135 48.27 3.14 10.64
N ASP A 136 47.27 3.80 11.23
CA ASP A 136 45.88 3.77 10.76
C ASP A 136 45.30 5.17 10.49
N GLY A 137 46.11 6.23 10.66
CA GLY A 137 45.73 7.60 10.35
C GLY A 137 44.90 8.30 11.42
N GLY A 138 44.58 7.65 12.55
CA GLY A 138 43.80 8.31 13.60
C GLY A 138 43.98 7.84 15.05
N VAL A 139 44.28 6.56 15.24
CA VAL A 139 44.54 5.96 16.56
C VAL A 139 46.03 5.66 16.73
N VAL A 140 46.68 5.10 15.71
CA VAL A 140 48.10 4.78 15.73
C VAL A 140 48.83 5.68 14.73
N PHE A 141 49.75 6.50 15.25
CA PHE A 141 50.61 7.39 14.48
C PHE A 141 52.08 6.97 14.57
N ARG A 142 52.61 6.45 13.46
CA ARG A 142 53.95 5.89 13.32
C ARG A 142 54.99 6.99 13.12
N VAL A 143 55.97 7.04 14.02
CA VAL A 143 57.10 7.98 13.96
C VAL A 143 58.28 7.35 13.23
N ASN A 144 58.68 6.14 13.62
CA ASN A 144 59.76 5.37 13.00
C ASN A 144 59.60 3.85 13.29
N ALA A 145 60.58 3.03 12.88
CA ALA A 145 60.54 1.57 13.05
C ALA A 145 60.28 1.10 14.50
N GLN A 146 60.63 1.92 15.50
CA GLN A 146 60.49 1.59 16.91
C GLN A 146 59.27 2.27 17.56
N TRP A 147 58.95 3.52 17.20
CA TRP A 147 58.03 4.36 17.99
C TRP A 147 56.62 4.60 17.40
N CYS A 148 55.66 4.24 18.25
CA CYS A 148 54.25 4.57 18.44
C CYS A 148 53.87 5.93 19.02
N TRP A 149 52.97 6.71 18.42
CA TRP A 149 52.00 7.50 19.23
C TRP A 149 50.64 6.83 19.12
N ILE A 150 50.03 6.46 20.25
CA ILE A 150 48.71 5.82 20.27
C ILE A 150 47.70 6.66 21.03
N ARG A 151 46.47 6.68 20.52
CA ARG A 151 45.31 7.23 21.20
C ARG A 151 44.66 6.15 22.07
N GLU A 152 44.14 6.55 23.22
CA GLU A 152 43.24 5.71 23.99
C GLU A 152 41.89 5.60 23.28
N VAL A 153 41.42 4.38 23.04
CA VAL A 153 40.21 4.12 22.25
C VAL A 153 39.11 3.61 23.16
N GLU A 154 37.98 4.32 23.15
CA GLU A 154 36.74 3.91 23.77
C GLU A 154 35.84 3.17 22.77
N THR A 155 34.65 2.76 23.21
CA THR A 155 33.65 2.14 22.33
C THR A 155 33.09 3.09 21.27
N ILE A 156 33.22 4.41 21.47
CA ILE A 156 32.88 5.45 20.51
C ILE A 156 34.17 5.98 19.88
N ILE A 157 34.29 5.79 18.57
CA ILE A 157 35.41 6.24 17.76
C ILE A 157 34.99 7.54 17.08
N ASN A 158 35.66 8.65 17.36
CA ASN A 158 35.36 9.91 16.69
C ASN A 158 36.04 9.95 15.31
N ALA A 159 35.26 10.13 14.24
CA ALA A 159 35.78 10.23 12.87
C ALA A 159 36.79 11.38 12.72
N GLN A 160 36.68 12.44 13.54
CA GLN A 160 37.65 13.54 13.57
C GLN A 160 39.05 13.07 13.96
N TRP A 161 39.20 11.98 14.72
CA TRP A 161 40.52 11.40 15.03
C TRP A 161 41.28 10.99 13.78
N PHE A 162 40.57 10.65 12.69
CA PHE A 162 41.15 10.29 11.40
C PHE A 162 41.30 11.51 10.48
N GLY A 163 40.97 12.72 10.92
CA GLY A 163 41.04 13.94 10.11
C GLY A 163 39.74 14.29 9.39
N VAL A 164 38.62 13.65 9.71
CA VAL A 164 37.31 14.01 9.13
C VAL A 164 36.78 15.32 9.73
N VAL A 165 36.33 16.26 8.89
CA VAL A 165 35.77 17.56 9.31
C VAL A 165 34.46 17.83 8.59
N GLY A 166 33.52 18.49 9.26
CA GLY A 166 32.19 18.86 8.75
C GLY A 166 32.15 20.19 7.98
N ASP A 167 33.13 20.47 7.14
CA ASP A 167 33.28 21.74 6.42
C ASP A 167 32.97 21.66 4.91
N GLY A 168 32.54 20.49 4.42
CA GLY A 168 32.23 20.24 3.01
C GLY A 168 33.44 19.96 2.12
N ILE A 169 34.66 19.99 2.65
CA ILE A 169 35.87 19.65 1.89
C ILE A 169 36.01 18.13 1.81
N ALA A 170 36.26 17.62 0.60
CA ALA A 170 36.39 16.19 0.34
C ALA A 170 37.63 15.61 1.03
N ARG A 171 37.43 14.63 1.92
CA ARG A 171 38.50 13.95 2.69
C ARG A 171 38.42 12.44 2.56
N VAL A 172 38.52 11.97 1.31
CA VAL A 172 38.28 10.58 0.90
C VAL A 172 39.08 9.57 1.72
N ASP A 173 40.39 9.77 1.85
CA ASP A 173 41.29 8.82 2.51
C ASP A 173 41.01 8.74 4.01
N ASN A 174 40.80 9.90 4.66
CA ASN A 174 40.47 10.00 6.09
C ASN A 174 39.15 9.30 6.41
N ILE A 175 38.12 9.52 5.58
CA ILE A 175 36.81 8.89 5.72
C ILE A 175 36.91 7.38 5.52
N SER A 176 37.64 6.93 4.50
CA SER A 176 37.84 5.50 4.23
C SER A 176 38.56 4.82 5.41
N ALA A 177 39.64 5.43 5.91
CA ALA A 177 40.41 4.92 7.04
C ALA A 177 39.56 4.78 8.30
N ALA A 178 38.73 5.77 8.61
CA ALA A 178 37.83 5.73 9.77
C ALA A 178 36.81 4.57 9.70
N ILE A 179 36.23 4.34 8.51
CA ILE A 179 35.27 3.24 8.29
C ILE A 179 35.97 1.88 8.33
N ASP A 180 37.17 1.76 7.74
CA ASP A 180 37.96 0.53 7.79
C ASP A 180 38.37 0.18 9.23
N TYR A 181 38.74 1.21 10.00
CA TYR A 181 39.10 1.04 11.40
C TYR A 181 37.94 0.45 12.21
N VAL A 182 36.73 1.03 12.12
CA VAL A 182 35.59 0.54 12.90
C VAL A 182 35.11 -0.83 12.42
N ALA A 183 35.19 -1.13 11.12
CA ALA A 183 34.83 -2.46 10.60
C ALA A 183 35.77 -3.55 11.13
N LYS A 184 37.07 -3.25 11.27
CA LYS A 184 38.08 -4.16 11.80
C LYS A 184 38.04 -4.30 13.32
N ASN A 185 37.83 -3.21 14.04
CA ASN A 185 37.97 -3.17 15.50
C ASN A 185 36.63 -3.21 16.26
N GLY A 186 35.51 -2.93 15.58
CA GLY A 186 34.19 -2.81 16.17
C GLY A 186 33.93 -1.45 16.83
N GLY A 187 32.75 -1.27 17.39
CA GLY A 187 32.33 -0.04 18.08
C GLY A 187 31.47 0.89 17.23
N VAL A 188 31.37 2.16 17.65
CA VAL A 188 30.53 3.17 17.01
C VAL A 188 31.40 4.27 16.41
N LEU A 189 31.43 4.37 15.08
CA LEU A 189 32.07 5.49 14.40
C LEU A 189 31.12 6.70 14.39
N SER A 190 31.47 7.73 15.13
CA SER A 190 30.70 8.98 15.21
C SER A 190 31.27 10.04 14.26
N PHE A 191 30.47 10.48 13.29
CA PHE A 191 30.77 11.65 12.46
C PHE A 191 30.39 12.96 13.18
N PRO A 192 31.16 14.05 12.98
CA PRO A 192 30.80 15.36 13.54
C PRO A 192 29.59 15.97 12.81
N ALA A 193 29.03 17.03 13.38
CA ALA A 193 28.09 17.90 12.67
C ALA A 193 28.80 18.65 11.52
N GLY A 194 28.02 19.02 10.50
CA GLY A 194 28.46 19.71 9.30
C GLY A 194 28.38 18.83 8.04
N GLU A 195 28.88 19.37 6.92
CA GLU A 195 28.94 18.64 5.65
C GLU A 195 30.19 17.75 5.62
N ILE A 196 29.99 16.43 5.55
CA ILE A 196 31.04 15.43 5.38
C ILE A 196 31.07 15.02 3.92
N ASN A 197 31.97 15.63 3.14
CA ASN A 197 32.07 15.34 1.72
C ASN A 197 32.92 14.08 1.47
N PHE A 198 32.27 13.02 1.01
CA PHE A 198 32.90 11.77 0.61
C PHE A 198 33.57 11.87 -0.76
N GLY A 199 33.44 13.00 -1.47
CA GLY A 199 33.98 13.19 -2.80
C GLY A 199 33.53 12.09 -3.76
N VAL A 200 34.48 11.53 -4.51
CA VAL A 200 34.26 10.40 -5.41
C VAL A 200 34.36 9.03 -4.70
N LEU A 201 34.42 8.98 -3.37
CA LEU A 201 34.44 7.70 -2.63
C LEU A 201 33.12 6.95 -2.83
N ARG A 202 33.21 5.66 -3.14
CA ARG A 202 32.09 4.70 -3.17
C ARG A 202 32.46 3.55 -2.24
N LYS A 203 32.22 3.72 -0.93
CA LYS A 203 32.82 2.85 0.09
C LYS A 203 32.17 1.48 0.08
N LYS A 204 33.01 0.44 0.02
CA LYS A 204 32.60 -0.96 0.03
C LYS A 204 33.31 -1.73 1.14
N ILE A 205 32.54 -2.22 2.10
CA ILE A 205 32.99 -3.20 3.09
C ILE A 205 32.55 -4.57 2.63
N VAL A 206 33.52 -5.41 2.27
CA VAL A 206 33.30 -6.83 1.98
C VAL A 206 33.66 -7.61 3.24
N TRP A 207 32.93 -8.67 3.53
CA TRP A 207 33.27 -9.59 4.61
C TRP A 207 34.74 -10.03 4.54
N PHE A 208 35.37 -10.09 5.70
CA PHE A 208 36.71 -10.63 5.93
C PHE A 208 36.73 -11.36 7.27
N ASP A 209 37.69 -12.27 7.43
CA ASP A 209 37.83 -13.02 8.67
C ASP A 209 38.13 -12.08 9.85
N GLY A 210 37.36 -12.20 10.92
CA GLY A 210 37.46 -11.35 12.11
C GLY A 210 36.72 -10.01 12.05
N ILE A 211 35.93 -9.71 11.01
CA ILE A 211 35.06 -8.52 10.98
C ILE A 211 34.18 -8.44 12.24
N LYS A 212 34.10 -7.25 12.84
CA LYS A 212 33.37 -7.03 14.10
C LYS A 212 32.00 -6.42 13.84
N ASN A 213 31.13 -6.41 14.86
CA ASN A 213 29.91 -5.62 14.82
C ASN A 213 30.29 -4.15 14.94
N PHE A 214 29.72 -3.29 14.09
CA PHE A 214 30.04 -1.87 14.09
C PHE A 214 28.84 -1.01 13.70
N SER A 215 28.90 0.25 14.10
CA SER A 215 27.88 1.25 13.78
C SER A 215 28.52 2.48 13.14
N ILE A 216 27.78 3.12 12.23
CA ILE A 216 28.10 4.43 11.67
C ILE A 216 27.01 5.39 12.13
N MET A 217 27.38 6.42 12.87
CA MET A 217 26.47 7.34 13.53
C MET A 217 26.81 8.79 13.21
N GLY A 218 25.81 9.62 12.94
CA GLY A 218 25.95 11.08 12.91
C GLY A 218 25.29 11.76 14.10
N GLN A 219 25.17 13.09 14.04
CA GLN A 219 24.54 13.93 15.06
C GLN A 219 23.10 14.34 14.69
N GLY A 220 22.38 13.45 14.01
CA GLY A 220 21.05 13.69 13.45
C GLY A 220 21.15 14.44 12.12
N LYS A 221 20.22 15.38 11.89
CA LYS A 221 20.16 16.14 10.63
C LYS A 221 21.35 17.09 10.42
N SER A 222 22.14 17.36 11.47
CA SER A 222 23.30 18.23 11.40
C SER A 222 24.51 17.57 10.75
N THR A 223 24.60 16.23 10.73
CA THR A 223 25.62 15.49 9.98
C THR A 223 25.09 15.19 8.59
N ILE A 224 25.67 15.81 7.56
CA ILE A 224 25.22 15.68 6.17
C ILE A 224 26.36 15.04 5.36
N ILE A 225 26.18 13.80 4.95
CA ILE A 225 27.10 13.10 4.06
C ILE A 225 26.77 13.50 2.62
N THR A 226 27.72 14.11 1.93
CA THR A 226 27.61 14.48 0.50
C THR A 226 28.59 13.70 -0.36
N PHE A 227 28.26 13.55 -1.64
CA PHE A 227 29.11 12.87 -2.62
C PHE A 227 29.28 13.76 -3.85
N ASP A 228 30.49 13.82 -4.40
CA ASP A 228 30.75 14.48 -5.67
C ASP A 228 30.30 13.57 -6.83
N ASN A 229 29.99 14.20 -7.97
CA ASN A 229 29.48 13.51 -9.15
C ASN A 229 30.45 12.44 -9.66
N ILE A 230 29.92 11.25 -9.92
CA ILE A 230 30.56 10.26 -10.80
C ILE A 230 29.58 9.97 -11.93
N ASP A 231 30.01 10.22 -13.15
CA ASP A 231 29.20 9.82 -14.29
C ASP A 231 29.14 8.28 -14.36
N PRO A 232 27.98 7.70 -14.68
CA PRO A 232 27.87 6.26 -14.94
C PRO A 232 28.81 5.84 -16.06
N PRO A 233 29.28 4.57 -16.07
CA PRO A 233 30.13 4.10 -17.15
C PRO A 233 29.37 4.06 -18.47
N GLU A 234 30.09 3.91 -19.58
CA GLU A 234 29.43 3.76 -20.88
C GLU A 234 28.52 2.52 -20.91
N ARG A 235 27.30 2.71 -21.43
CA ARG A 235 26.30 1.64 -21.54
C ARG A 235 26.65 0.72 -22.70
N LYS A 236 27.10 -0.49 -22.36
CA LYS A 236 27.42 -1.56 -23.33
C LYS A 236 26.27 -1.83 -24.31
N SER A 237 26.60 -2.17 -25.55
CA SER A 237 25.63 -2.39 -26.66
C SER A 237 24.57 -3.47 -26.33
N ASN A 238 24.94 -4.50 -25.57
CA ASN A 238 24.08 -5.62 -25.19
C ASN A 238 23.31 -5.43 -23.86
N LYS A 239 23.33 -4.22 -23.28
CA LYS A 239 22.61 -3.89 -22.04
C LYS A 239 21.58 -2.81 -22.30
N ASN A 240 20.40 -2.95 -21.68
CA ASN A 240 19.38 -1.90 -21.70
C ASN A 240 19.82 -0.63 -20.95
N TRP A 241 20.58 -0.82 -19.87
CA TRP A 241 20.97 0.21 -18.92
C TRP A 241 22.35 -0.08 -18.34
N THR A 242 23.01 0.95 -17.83
CA THR A 242 24.14 0.84 -16.90
C THR A 242 23.73 1.31 -15.50
N SER A 243 24.62 1.23 -14.50
CA SER A 243 24.42 1.80 -13.16
C SER A 243 25.70 2.47 -12.67
N GLU A 244 25.55 3.49 -11.84
CA GLU A 244 26.65 3.97 -11.01
C GLU A 244 26.99 2.94 -9.93
N GLU A 245 28.19 3.05 -9.35
CA GLU A 245 28.51 2.34 -8.13
C GLU A 245 27.62 2.84 -6.97
N ASN A 246 27.28 1.93 -6.07
CA ASN A 246 26.54 2.27 -4.85
C ASN A 246 27.35 3.25 -4.00
N LEU A 247 26.68 4.18 -3.31
CA LEU A 247 27.38 5.15 -2.46
C LEU A 247 28.08 4.45 -1.29
N LEU A 248 27.36 3.60 -0.57
CA LEU A 248 27.89 2.74 0.49
C LEU A 248 27.40 1.29 0.32
N SER A 249 28.30 0.33 0.45
CA SER A 249 28.00 -1.10 0.32
C SER A 249 28.57 -1.94 1.46
N PHE A 250 27.74 -2.82 2.02
CA PHE A 250 28.08 -3.80 3.03
C PHE A 250 27.72 -5.19 2.51
N ILE A 251 28.74 -5.99 2.21
CA ILE A 251 28.59 -7.20 1.40
C ILE A 251 29.22 -8.40 2.10
N GLY A 252 28.37 -9.29 2.62
CA GLY A 252 28.74 -10.67 2.89
C GLY A 252 28.97 -11.46 1.60
N MET A 253 29.64 -12.61 1.70
CA MET A 253 29.94 -13.48 0.57
C MET A 253 28.86 -14.53 0.32
N ASP A 254 28.35 -15.15 1.38
CA ASP A 254 27.35 -16.23 1.34
C ASP A 254 26.69 -16.40 2.72
N SER A 255 26.03 -17.55 2.93
CA SER A 255 25.42 -17.87 4.21
C SER A 255 26.44 -17.85 5.35
N ASP A 256 27.60 -18.50 5.22
CA ASP A 256 28.51 -18.67 6.36
C ASP A 256 29.44 -17.46 6.57
N ARG A 257 29.59 -16.64 5.53
CA ARG A 257 30.47 -15.47 5.50
C ARG A 257 29.66 -14.20 5.33
N PHE A 258 29.06 -13.73 6.42
CA PHE A 258 28.10 -12.63 6.44
C PHE A 258 28.52 -11.48 7.37
N ILE A 259 27.99 -10.27 7.12
CA ILE A 259 28.20 -9.13 8.02
C ILE A 259 27.10 -9.12 9.07
N ASN A 260 27.47 -9.07 10.35
CA ASN A 260 26.53 -9.11 11.46
C ASN A 260 26.34 -7.74 12.11
N ASN A 261 25.10 -7.40 12.46
CA ASN A 261 24.71 -6.23 13.26
C ASN A 261 25.36 -4.91 12.82
N ILE A 262 25.34 -4.60 11.52
CA ILE A 262 25.72 -3.28 11.01
C ILE A 262 24.58 -2.29 11.25
N ILE A 263 24.89 -1.16 11.89
CA ILE A 263 23.92 -0.09 12.17
C ILE A 263 24.36 1.20 11.46
N ILE A 264 23.43 1.87 10.78
CA ILE A 264 23.62 3.22 10.24
C ILE A 264 22.52 4.12 10.79
N GLU A 265 22.89 5.16 11.54
CA GLU A 265 21.87 6.00 12.18
C GLU A 265 22.22 7.48 12.35
N ASN A 266 21.16 8.27 12.52
CA ASN A 266 21.23 9.70 12.90
C ASN A 266 22.06 10.55 11.94
N LEU A 267 21.80 10.48 10.63
CA LEU A 267 22.53 11.25 9.62
C LEU A 267 21.68 11.57 8.38
N THR A 268 22.16 12.49 7.56
CA THR A 268 21.60 12.79 6.23
C THR A 268 22.55 12.30 5.14
N ILE A 269 22.02 11.72 4.07
CA ILE A 269 22.73 11.37 2.83
C ILE A 269 22.17 12.23 1.71
N ASP A 270 23.01 13.02 1.06
CA ASP A 270 22.62 13.91 -0.03
C ASP A 270 23.52 13.68 -1.26
N TYR A 271 22.90 13.38 -2.40
CA TYR A 271 23.61 13.24 -3.68
C TYR A 271 23.17 14.28 -4.71
N SER A 272 22.83 15.50 -4.28
CA SER A 272 22.40 16.61 -5.15
C SER A 272 23.46 17.05 -6.16
N LYS A 273 24.75 16.80 -5.89
CA LYS A 273 25.85 17.11 -6.81
C LYS A 273 25.88 16.18 -8.04
N GLN A 274 25.10 15.09 -8.05
CA GLN A 274 25.04 14.19 -9.20
C GLN A 274 24.48 14.89 -10.45
N ARG A 275 25.12 14.59 -11.58
CA ARG A 275 24.66 14.96 -12.92
C ARG A 275 23.61 13.97 -13.43
N ASN A 276 23.74 12.70 -13.05
CA ASN A 276 22.87 11.65 -13.53
C ASN A 276 21.42 11.80 -13.02
N LYS A 277 20.50 11.95 -13.97
CA LYS A 277 19.05 12.02 -13.77
C LYS A 277 18.32 11.13 -14.77
N GLY A 278 19.06 10.27 -15.51
CA GLY A 278 18.53 9.37 -16.52
C GLY A 278 19.30 9.48 -17.84
N GLY A 279 19.09 10.58 -18.56
CA GLY A 279 19.61 10.86 -19.92
C GLY A 279 19.32 9.75 -20.93
N THR A 280 19.58 9.92 -22.22
CA THR A 280 19.66 8.76 -23.16
C THR A 280 21.11 8.32 -23.41
N ASP A 281 22.06 9.19 -23.08
CA ASP A 281 23.50 9.00 -23.20
C ASP A 281 24.27 9.83 -22.14
N LEU A 282 25.60 9.88 -22.25
CA LEU A 282 26.46 10.63 -21.34
C LEU A 282 26.37 12.15 -21.52
N ALA A 283 25.96 12.68 -22.67
CA ALA A 283 25.89 14.12 -22.90
C ALA A 283 24.66 14.74 -22.22
N ASN A 284 23.54 14.00 -22.14
CA ASN A 284 22.26 14.50 -21.64
C ASN A 284 21.82 13.90 -20.28
N LEU A 285 22.75 13.40 -19.48
CA LEU A 285 22.48 12.79 -18.17
C LEU A 285 21.58 13.62 -17.24
N ASN A 286 21.58 14.95 -17.36
CA ASN A 286 20.77 15.86 -16.53
C ASN A 286 19.25 15.79 -16.80
N GLU A 287 18.78 14.99 -17.75
CA GLU A 287 17.37 14.88 -18.14
C GLU A 287 16.71 13.62 -17.54
N CYS A 288 15.54 13.71 -16.88
CA CYS A 288 14.74 12.50 -16.58
C CYS A 288 14.02 12.06 -17.87
N HIS A 289 14.65 11.11 -18.56
CA HIS A 289 14.16 10.43 -19.75
C HIS A 289 13.59 9.05 -19.39
N PRO A 290 12.57 8.52 -20.10
CA PRO A 290 12.00 7.18 -19.87
C PRO A 290 12.82 6.00 -20.43
N THR A 291 13.77 6.27 -21.32
CA THR A 291 14.83 5.35 -21.76
C THR A 291 16.19 5.76 -21.19
N PRO A 292 16.36 5.84 -19.84
CA PRO A 292 17.61 6.27 -19.26
C PRO A 292 18.87 5.57 -19.83
N HIS A 293 20.01 6.27 -19.86
CA HIS A 293 21.31 5.66 -20.07
C HIS A 293 21.69 4.80 -18.86
N SER A 294 21.46 5.34 -17.67
CA SER A 294 21.82 4.77 -16.37
C SER A 294 20.61 4.65 -15.45
N ILE A 295 20.54 3.59 -14.65
CA ILE A 295 19.52 3.44 -13.59
C ILE A 295 19.87 4.17 -12.29
N GLY A 296 20.95 4.96 -12.30
CA GLY A 296 21.43 5.70 -11.13
C GLY A 296 22.25 4.83 -10.17
N THR A 297 22.23 5.20 -8.90
CA THR A 297 22.98 4.55 -7.81
C THR A 297 22.04 3.98 -6.73
N THR A 298 22.56 3.15 -5.83
CA THR A 298 21.90 2.83 -4.56
C THR A 298 22.66 3.50 -3.43
N ALA A 299 21.97 4.23 -2.55
CA ALA A 299 22.60 4.93 -1.44
C ALA A 299 23.22 3.95 -0.44
N LEU A 300 22.41 3.03 0.07
CA LEU A 300 22.83 1.99 1.01
C LEU A 300 22.50 0.61 0.45
N PHE A 301 23.54 -0.17 0.18
CA PHE A 301 23.39 -1.53 -0.32
C PHE A 301 23.89 -2.56 0.70
N PHE A 302 23.00 -3.47 1.10
CA PHE A 302 23.29 -4.58 2.00
C PHE A 302 23.08 -5.89 1.26
N ASN A 303 24.05 -6.80 1.35
CA ASN A 303 23.92 -8.15 0.80
C ASN A 303 24.50 -9.16 1.79
N TYR A 304 23.77 -10.25 2.07
CA TYR A 304 24.17 -11.25 3.06
C TYR A 304 24.54 -10.61 4.42
N CYS A 305 23.63 -9.82 4.97
CA CYS A 305 23.76 -9.21 6.29
C CYS A 305 22.74 -9.79 7.27
N LEU A 306 23.17 -10.03 8.50
CA LEU A 306 22.31 -10.42 9.61
C LEU A 306 22.01 -9.18 10.48
N ASN A 307 20.72 -8.89 10.69
CA ASN A 307 20.22 -7.74 11.46
C ASN A 307 20.80 -6.37 11.03
N PRO A 308 20.84 -6.00 9.73
CA PRO A 308 21.22 -4.65 9.36
C PRO A 308 20.14 -3.66 9.81
N ILE A 309 20.53 -2.58 10.48
CA ILE A 309 19.63 -1.54 10.99
C ILE A 309 19.97 -0.21 10.35
N ILE A 310 18.96 0.45 9.78
CA ILE A 310 19.04 1.83 9.31
C ILE A 310 17.97 2.62 10.06
N ARG A 311 18.39 3.62 10.85
CA ARG A 311 17.49 4.37 11.73
C ARG A 311 17.70 5.87 11.68
N ASN A 312 16.63 6.66 11.64
CA ASN A 312 16.69 8.13 11.70
C ASN A 312 17.60 8.73 10.61
N VAL A 313 17.54 8.18 9.39
CA VAL A 313 18.33 8.66 8.24
C VAL A 313 17.45 9.42 7.25
N GLN A 314 17.95 10.56 6.77
CA GLN A 314 17.33 11.30 5.66
C GLN A 314 18.14 11.08 4.36
N MET A 315 17.46 10.96 3.23
CA MET A 315 18.09 10.78 1.92
C MET A 315 17.52 11.76 0.90
N HIS A 316 18.40 12.49 0.22
CA HIS A 316 18.02 13.60 -0.67
C HIS A 316 18.58 13.45 -2.08
N ASN A 317 17.70 13.69 -3.06
CA ASN A 317 18.00 13.92 -4.47
C ASN A 317 18.75 12.79 -5.18
N ILE A 318 18.63 11.55 -4.71
CA ILE A 318 19.31 10.38 -5.28
C ILE A 318 18.56 9.90 -6.53
N TYR A 319 19.16 9.97 -7.73
CA TYR A 319 18.64 9.23 -8.87
C TYR A 319 19.01 7.75 -8.71
N GLY A 320 18.00 6.91 -8.48
CA GLY A 320 18.17 5.50 -8.18
C GLY A 320 17.48 5.08 -6.89
N ASN A 321 18.09 4.19 -6.12
CA ASN A 321 17.50 3.59 -4.91
C ASN A 321 18.04 4.22 -3.61
N GLY A 322 17.21 4.25 -2.58
CA GLY A 322 17.64 4.60 -1.22
C GLY A 322 18.36 3.44 -0.54
N VAL A 323 17.57 2.50 0.00
CA VAL A 323 18.07 1.31 0.71
C VAL A 323 17.71 0.06 -0.09
N CYS A 324 18.69 -0.81 -0.31
CA CYS A 324 18.48 -2.12 -0.91
C CYS A 324 19.12 -3.19 -0.03
N CYS A 325 18.30 -4.08 0.53
CA CYS A 325 18.75 -5.25 1.27
C CYS A 325 18.49 -6.50 0.42
N ARG A 326 19.53 -7.27 0.14
CA ARG A 326 19.46 -8.52 -0.62
C ARG A 326 19.88 -9.69 0.24
N ARG A 327 19.04 -10.73 0.31
CA ARG A 327 19.36 -11.98 1.04
C ARG A 327 19.81 -11.71 2.48
N CYS A 328 19.17 -10.73 3.12
CA CYS A 328 19.45 -10.34 4.51
C CYS A 328 18.42 -10.98 5.45
N PHE A 329 18.77 -11.08 6.73
CA PHE A 329 17.88 -11.56 7.78
C PHE A 329 17.54 -10.41 8.73
N TYR A 330 16.25 -10.25 9.00
CA TYR A 330 15.69 -9.21 9.88
C TYR A 330 16.18 -7.78 9.57
N PRO A 331 16.22 -7.34 8.31
CA PRO A 331 16.59 -5.96 8.01
C PRO A 331 15.57 -4.97 8.61
N VAL A 332 16.06 -3.89 9.21
CA VAL A 332 15.22 -2.83 9.78
C VAL A 332 15.51 -1.51 9.09
N ALA A 333 14.48 -0.92 8.50
CA ALA A 333 14.44 0.44 8.00
C ALA A 333 13.42 1.23 8.83
N GLU A 334 13.89 2.11 9.72
CA GLU A 334 13.04 2.78 10.71
C GLU A 334 13.26 4.29 10.72
N ASN A 335 12.17 5.07 10.75
CA ASN A 335 12.23 6.53 10.79
C ASN A 335 13.05 7.14 9.63
N LEU A 336 12.93 6.57 8.43
CA LEU A 336 13.67 7.03 7.27
C LEU A 336 12.85 8.06 6.48
N SER A 337 13.51 9.10 5.97
CA SER A 337 12.88 10.09 5.10
C SER A 337 13.59 10.15 3.76
N PHE A 338 12.86 10.00 2.66
CA PHE A 338 13.38 10.01 1.31
C PHE A 338 12.74 11.16 0.53
N TYR A 339 13.56 12.07 0.01
CA TYR A 339 13.12 13.21 -0.80
C TYR A 339 13.77 13.13 -2.18
N ASN A 340 12.95 12.90 -3.22
CA ASN A 340 13.41 12.71 -4.60
C ASN A 340 14.45 11.58 -4.78
N VAL A 341 14.32 10.53 -3.97
CA VAL A 341 15.02 9.26 -4.13
C VAL A 341 14.20 8.38 -5.06
N SER A 342 14.55 8.43 -6.33
CA SER A 342 13.77 7.82 -7.39
C SER A 342 14.57 7.73 -8.68
N ALA A 343 14.30 6.67 -9.42
CA ALA A 343 14.59 6.52 -10.83
C ALA A 343 13.39 5.80 -11.45
N ASN A 344 13.25 5.84 -12.76
CA ASN A 344 12.20 5.06 -13.40
C ASN A 344 12.55 4.80 -14.86
N GLN A 345 12.92 3.56 -15.12
CA GLN A 345 13.43 3.13 -16.42
C GLN A 345 12.36 2.35 -17.20
N ILE A 346 11.23 2.99 -17.46
CA ILE A 346 10.05 2.29 -17.98
C ILE A 346 10.17 1.81 -19.42
N LEU A 347 11.24 2.13 -20.17
CA LEU A 347 11.37 1.71 -21.56
C LEU A 347 12.77 1.17 -21.93
N ALA A 348 12.85 -0.13 -22.17
CA ALA A 348 14.08 -0.80 -22.62
C ALA A 348 14.45 -0.45 -24.07
N ARG A 349 15.69 -0.80 -24.50
CA ARG A 349 16.18 -0.53 -25.86
C ARG A 349 15.39 -1.24 -26.96
N ASP A 350 14.75 -2.36 -26.62
CA ASP A 350 13.86 -3.13 -27.50
C ASP A 350 12.43 -2.56 -27.53
N ASN A 351 12.23 -1.31 -27.08
CA ASN A 351 10.95 -0.62 -26.96
C ASN A 351 9.92 -1.32 -26.07
N ARG A 352 10.37 -2.21 -25.18
CA ARG A 352 9.49 -2.90 -24.23
C ARG A 352 9.42 -2.18 -22.88
N MET A 353 8.21 -2.14 -22.30
CA MET A 353 7.95 -1.54 -20.98
C MET A 353 7.71 -2.56 -19.86
N ASP A 354 7.89 -3.85 -20.15
CA ASP A 354 7.65 -4.99 -19.26
C ASP A 354 8.91 -5.50 -18.54
N ARG A 355 10.02 -4.76 -18.62
CA ARG A 355 11.29 -5.12 -17.96
C ARG A 355 11.32 -4.62 -16.52
N ASP A 356 12.08 -5.32 -15.66
CA ASP A 356 12.26 -4.91 -14.27
C ASP A 356 12.92 -3.52 -14.17
N ASN A 357 12.39 -2.73 -13.24
CA ASN A 357 12.78 -1.34 -13.04
C ASN A 357 13.49 -1.14 -11.69
N SER A 358 14.08 0.04 -11.52
CA SER A 358 14.85 0.50 -10.36
C SER A 358 14.33 1.87 -9.99
N GLY A 359 14.64 2.32 -8.77
CA GLY A 359 14.28 3.66 -8.33
C GLY A 359 13.26 3.68 -7.22
N GLY A 360 13.53 2.91 -6.16
CA GLY A 360 12.70 2.82 -4.98
C GLY A 360 13.35 3.37 -3.71
N ALA A 361 12.53 3.66 -2.70
CA ALA A 361 13.03 4.14 -1.41
C ALA A 361 13.65 3.00 -0.60
N VAL A 362 12.90 1.92 -0.36
CA VAL A 362 13.41 0.71 0.33
C VAL A 362 13.00 -0.54 -0.43
N PHE A 363 13.98 -1.39 -0.72
CA PHE A 363 13.78 -2.67 -1.38
C PHE A 363 14.39 -3.82 -0.57
N PHE A 364 13.54 -4.74 -0.11
CA PHE A 364 13.93 -6.01 0.48
C PHE A 364 13.74 -7.15 -0.53
N TRP A 365 14.85 -7.68 -1.04
CA TRP A 365 14.84 -8.73 -2.04
C TRP A 365 15.36 -10.04 -1.46
N SER A 366 14.52 -11.08 -1.47
CA SER A 366 14.82 -12.40 -0.89
C SER A 366 15.27 -12.31 0.58
N CYS A 367 14.73 -11.36 1.33
CA CYS A 367 15.02 -11.22 2.76
C CYS A 367 14.13 -12.15 3.59
N PHE A 368 14.63 -12.57 4.75
CA PHE A 368 13.82 -13.27 5.74
C PHE A 368 13.38 -12.29 6.82
N SER A 369 12.05 -12.15 6.99
CA SER A 369 11.45 -11.12 7.82
C SER A 369 11.99 -9.72 7.47
N GLY A 370 11.79 -8.76 8.37
CA GLY A 370 12.21 -7.38 8.22
C GLY A 370 11.09 -6.39 8.44
N LYS A 371 11.48 -5.15 8.70
CA LYS A 371 10.56 -4.08 9.05
C LYS A 371 10.89 -2.81 8.30
N ILE A 372 9.89 -2.23 7.64
CA ILE A 372 9.89 -0.86 7.11
C ILE A 372 8.87 -0.09 7.92
N ASN A 373 9.31 0.74 8.86
CA ASN A 373 8.42 1.37 9.85
C ASN A 373 8.65 2.86 9.98
N ASN A 374 7.55 3.62 10.01
CA ASN A 374 7.56 5.07 10.20
C ASN A 374 8.45 5.78 9.16
N CYS A 375 8.40 5.31 7.91
CA CYS A 375 9.19 5.86 6.81
C CYS A 375 8.36 6.79 5.91
N LEU A 376 8.99 7.85 5.41
CA LEU A 376 8.41 8.81 4.46
C LEU A 376 9.13 8.69 3.11
N ALA A 377 8.42 8.36 2.04
CA ALA A 377 8.92 8.44 0.66
C ALA A 377 8.18 9.53 -0.11
N TRP A 378 8.85 10.66 -0.35
CA TRP A 378 8.27 11.82 -1.01
C TRP A 378 9.01 12.14 -2.32
N ASN A 379 8.41 11.76 -3.44
CA ASN A 379 8.96 11.99 -4.77
C ASN A 379 8.14 13.04 -5.53
N THR A 380 8.83 14.04 -6.07
CA THR A 380 8.25 15.04 -7.00
C THR A 380 8.88 14.96 -8.39
N ARG A 381 9.83 14.05 -8.61
CA ARG A 381 10.52 13.87 -9.90
C ARG A 381 9.52 13.41 -10.96
N LYS A 382 9.58 14.05 -12.13
CA LYS A 382 8.76 13.75 -13.31
C LYS A 382 9.64 13.54 -14.53
N TYR A 383 9.12 12.85 -15.55
CA TYR A 383 9.76 12.87 -16.87
C TYR A 383 9.62 14.25 -17.49
N ASN A 384 10.71 14.76 -18.07
CA ASN A 384 10.74 16.12 -18.61
C ASN A 384 10.66 16.18 -20.14
N VAL A 385 10.67 15.03 -20.80
CA VAL A 385 10.68 14.92 -22.27
C VAL A 385 9.33 14.60 -22.87
N ASP A 386 9.12 15.11 -24.08
CA ASP A 386 7.99 14.76 -24.91
C ASP A 386 8.20 13.37 -25.53
N TYR A 387 7.55 12.37 -24.94
CA TYR A 387 7.64 10.98 -25.36
C TYR A 387 6.28 10.29 -25.17
N LEU A 388 5.86 9.47 -26.13
CA LEU A 388 4.62 8.70 -26.07
C LEU A 388 4.91 7.25 -25.71
N SER A 389 4.12 6.69 -24.79
CA SER A 389 4.23 5.29 -24.40
C SER A 389 4.00 4.38 -25.62
N PRO A 390 4.94 3.48 -25.97
CA PRO A 390 4.73 2.50 -27.02
C PRO A 390 3.52 1.60 -26.74
N ASP A 391 3.29 1.24 -25.47
CA ASP A 391 2.22 0.32 -25.04
C ASP A 391 0.81 0.90 -25.22
N ASN A 392 0.58 2.15 -24.79
CA ASN A 392 -0.77 2.70 -24.68
C ASN A 392 -0.92 4.16 -25.14
N LYS A 393 0.13 4.73 -25.75
CA LYS A 393 0.18 6.10 -26.29
C LYS A 393 -0.05 7.22 -25.26
N GLN A 394 0.05 6.93 -23.97
CA GLN A 394 0.05 7.96 -22.93
C GLN A 394 1.26 8.90 -23.11
N GLN A 395 1.06 10.21 -22.96
CA GLN A 395 2.15 11.18 -22.88
C GLN A 395 2.93 11.00 -21.57
N LEU A 396 4.25 10.84 -21.66
CA LEU A 396 5.12 10.64 -20.51
C LEU A 396 5.57 11.94 -19.86
N LYS A 397 5.66 13.06 -20.59
CA LYS A 397 6.02 14.35 -20.00
C LYS A 397 5.12 14.68 -18.82
N ASN A 398 5.73 15.15 -17.73
CA ASN A 398 5.07 15.47 -16.47
C ASN A 398 4.44 14.29 -15.72
N THR A 399 4.67 13.04 -16.15
CA THR A 399 4.28 11.84 -15.41
C THR A 399 5.35 11.40 -14.41
N LEU A 400 4.99 10.53 -13.47
CA LEU A 400 5.83 10.15 -12.33
C LEU A 400 7.13 9.44 -12.77
N CYS A 401 8.28 9.96 -12.30
CA CYS A 401 9.61 9.36 -12.45
C CYS A 401 9.99 8.74 -11.08
N GLY A 402 9.45 7.55 -10.79
CA GLY A 402 9.82 6.68 -9.64
C GLY A 402 9.18 5.29 -9.76
N TYR A 403 9.90 4.20 -9.50
CA TYR A 403 9.35 2.85 -9.70
C TYR A 403 8.44 2.37 -8.55
N ILE A 404 9.02 1.92 -7.42
CA ILE A 404 8.28 1.41 -6.26
C ILE A 404 8.84 2.05 -4.98
N ALA A 405 8.03 2.70 -4.16
CA ALA A 405 8.57 3.31 -2.94
C ALA A 405 9.05 2.26 -1.93
N PHE A 406 8.15 1.37 -1.48
CA PHE A 406 8.48 0.30 -0.54
C PHE A 406 8.14 -1.06 -1.13
N TRP A 407 9.12 -1.96 -1.12
CA TRP A 407 9.03 -3.22 -1.86
C TRP A 407 9.61 -4.39 -1.09
N SER A 408 8.84 -5.48 -1.01
CA SER A 408 9.34 -6.81 -0.61
C SER A 408 9.10 -7.83 -1.73
N GLU A 409 10.14 -8.52 -2.16
CA GLU A 409 10.05 -9.48 -3.27
C GLU A 409 10.83 -10.76 -3.02
N SER A 410 10.28 -11.87 -3.51
CA SER A 410 10.91 -13.18 -3.57
C SER A 410 11.08 -13.85 -2.21
N SER A 411 10.96 -15.17 -2.20
CA SER A 411 11.36 -15.96 -1.04
C SER A 411 12.87 -16.14 -0.97
N ILE A 412 13.38 -16.41 0.24
CA ILE A 412 14.81 -16.61 0.47
C ILE A 412 15.36 -17.92 -0.13
N VAL A 413 14.50 -18.92 -0.34
CA VAL A 413 14.89 -20.25 -0.80
C VAL A 413 14.72 -20.40 -2.31
N SER A 414 15.63 -19.84 -3.10
CA SER A 414 15.63 -20.05 -4.55
C SER A 414 16.35 -21.36 -4.93
N LYS A 415 15.70 -22.53 -4.79
CA LYS A 415 16.08 -23.86 -5.35
C LYS A 415 17.54 -24.38 -5.17
N LYS A 416 18.49 -23.63 -4.58
CA LYS A 416 19.92 -23.95 -4.42
C LYS A 416 20.47 -23.37 -3.11
N LYS A 417 21.21 -24.17 -2.34
CA LYS A 417 21.84 -23.82 -1.05
C LYS A 417 22.71 -22.55 -1.12
N ASN A 418 23.39 -22.32 -2.24
CA ASN A 418 24.30 -21.18 -2.46
C ASN A 418 23.61 -19.82 -2.65
N LYS A 419 22.27 -19.76 -2.57
CA LYS A 419 21.49 -18.52 -2.60
C LYS A 419 20.73 -18.27 -1.29
N ALA A 420 20.90 -19.15 -0.29
CA ALA A 420 20.37 -18.92 1.05
C ALA A 420 21.06 -17.71 1.68
N GLY A 421 20.32 -16.91 2.46
CA GLY A 421 20.95 -15.86 3.27
C GLY A 421 21.70 -16.44 4.48
N PRO A 422 22.22 -15.58 5.38
CA PRO A 422 22.92 -15.96 6.61
C PRO A 422 22.19 -17.07 7.41
N PRO A 423 22.89 -18.07 7.99
CA PRO A 423 22.28 -19.16 8.71
C PRO A 423 21.60 -18.66 9.99
N LEU A 424 20.46 -19.25 10.29
CA LEU A 424 19.97 -19.36 11.66
C LEU A 424 20.24 -20.79 12.13
N THR A 425 20.62 -20.94 13.38
CA THR A 425 21.02 -22.20 14.03
C THR A 425 19.94 -23.29 14.09
N ASP A 426 18.72 -23.05 13.57
CA ASP A 426 17.61 -24.02 13.64
C ASP A 426 16.89 -24.24 12.28
N TRP A 427 17.58 -24.05 11.15
CA TRP A 427 17.08 -24.60 9.89
C TRP A 427 17.34 -26.10 9.88
N ILE A 428 16.39 -26.83 10.47
CA ILE A 428 16.37 -28.30 10.53
C ILE A 428 16.76 -28.82 9.15
N SER A 429 17.87 -29.54 9.15
CA SER A 429 18.31 -30.39 8.06
C SER A 429 17.23 -31.43 7.81
N ASP A 430 16.23 -31.09 7.01
CA ASP A 430 15.33 -32.08 6.47
C ASP A 430 15.45 -32.11 4.96
N ASP A 431 15.33 -33.34 4.47
CA ASP A 431 15.63 -33.75 3.13
C ASP A 431 15.06 -32.83 2.06
N LYS A 432 15.73 -32.84 0.90
CA LYS A 432 15.67 -31.95 -0.27
C LYS A 432 14.28 -31.58 -0.83
N GLU A 433 13.16 -32.00 -0.23
CA GLU A 433 11.81 -31.90 -0.78
C GLU A 433 10.91 -30.86 -0.10
N HIS A 434 11.16 -30.43 1.13
CA HIS A 434 10.24 -29.52 1.86
C HIS A 434 10.92 -28.35 2.58
N LEU A 435 11.82 -27.64 1.90
CA LEU A 435 12.27 -26.33 2.38
C LEU A 435 11.07 -25.39 2.43
N ASP A 436 10.84 -24.73 3.57
CA ASP A 436 9.85 -23.67 3.68
C ASP A 436 10.18 -22.55 2.67
N THR A 437 9.36 -22.46 1.63
CA THR A 437 9.63 -21.65 0.44
C THR A 437 9.07 -20.23 0.54
N ALA A 438 8.58 -19.78 1.70
CA ALA A 438 8.05 -18.43 1.88
C ALA A 438 9.08 -17.49 2.55
N SER A 439 9.22 -16.26 2.04
CA SER A 439 9.80 -15.19 2.86
C SER A 439 8.79 -14.86 3.95
N ARG A 440 9.06 -15.20 5.21
CA ARG A 440 8.10 -14.98 6.30
C ARG A 440 8.20 -13.56 6.84
N GLY A 441 7.10 -12.80 6.77
CA GLY A 441 6.79 -11.73 7.72
C GLY A 441 7.58 -10.44 7.54
N VAL A 442 7.57 -9.86 6.34
CA VAL A 442 7.96 -8.44 6.18
C VAL A 442 6.79 -7.56 6.59
N GLU A 443 7.04 -6.63 7.50
CA GLU A 443 6.07 -5.62 7.92
C GLU A 443 6.42 -4.28 7.28
N ILE A 444 5.42 -3.64 6.64
CA ILE A 444 5.49 -2.28 6.12
C ILE A 444 4.41 -1.48 6.83
N SER A 445 4.80 -0.65 7.80
CA SER A 445 3.85 0.00 8.70
C SER A 445 4.12 1.46 8.99
N ASN A 446 3.04 2.22 9.26
CA ASN A 446 3.10 3.64 9.61
C ASN A 446 3.85 4.51 8.59
N CYS A 447 3.89 4.11 7.32
CA CYS A 447 4.64 4.82 6.29
C CYS A 447 3.77 5.79 5.48
N ILE A 448 4.42 6.82 4.92
CA ILE A 448 3.79 7.77 4.00
C ILE A 448 4.51 7.68 2.65
N VAL A 449 3.75 7.53 1.57
CA VAL A 449 4.28 7.47 0.19
C VAL A 449 3.59 8.50 -0.69
N ASN A 450 4.36 9.22 -1.50
CA ASN A 450 3.85 10.12 -2.53
C ASN A 450 4.70 10.08 -3.81
N GLY A 451 4.05 9.92 -4.97
CA GLY A 451 4.67 10.22 -6.27
C GLY A 451 5.48 9.11 -6.92
N TYR A 452 5.05 7.84 -6.80
CA TYR A 452 5.71 6.69 -7.42
C TYR A 452 4.76 5.96 -8.39
N THR A 453 5.27 5.19 -9.35
CA THR A 453 4.42 4.34 -10.17
C THR A 453 3.64 3.36 -9.29
N ILE A 454 4.33 2.71 -8.36
CA ILE A 454 3.73 1.85 -7.35
C ILE A 454 4.10 2.37 -5.97
N GLY A 455 3.13 2.52 -5.07
CA GLY A 455 3.40 2.99 -3.72
C GLY A 455 4.08 1.90 -2.88
N ILE A 456 3.33 0.86 -2.56
CA ILE A 456 3.80 -0.30 -1.81
C ILE A 456 3.55 -1.56 -2.63
N LYS A 457 4.57 -2.41 -2.79
CA LYS A 457 4.46 -3.68 -3.51
C LYS A 457 4.94 -4.85 -2.67
N SER A 458 4.25 -5.98 -2.79
CA SER A 458 4.83 -7.27 -2.45
C SER A 458 4.59 -8.31 -3.54
N GLU A 459 5.58 -9.15 -3.81
CA GLU A 459 5.51 -10.16 -4.88
C GLU A 459 6.33 -11.45 -4.63
N THR A 460 5.98 -12.53 -5.35
CA THR A 460 6.77 -13.77 -5.51
C THR A 460 7.01 -14.51 -4.19
N HIS A 461 5.97 -15.10 -3.60
CA HIS A 461 6.11 -15.97 -2.41
C HIS A 461 6.62 -15.25 -1.15
N ALA A 462 6.37 -13.94 -1.06
CA ALA A 462 6.57 -13.18 0.17
C ALA A 462 5.31 -13.22 1.04
N ASP A 463 5.48 -13.32 2.35
CA ASP A 463 4.43 -13.08 3.35
C ASP A 463 4.59 -11.66 3.89
N VAL A 464 3.54 -10.85 3.78
CA VAL A 464 3.61 -9.40 4.07
C VAL A 464 2.48 -8.92 4.98
N SER A 465 2.79 -7.94 5.82
CA SER A 465 1.80 -7.12 6.53
C SER A 465 1.97 -5.66 6.12
N ILE A 466 0.99 -5.09 5.42
CA ILE A 466 0.98 -3.69 4.98
C ILE A 466 -0.09 -2.95 5.80
N VAL A 467 0.35 -2.20 6.81
CA VAL A 467 -0.54 -1.77 7.90
C VAL A 467 -0.37 -0.29 8.25
N ASP A 468 -1.48 0.44 8.44
CA ASP A 468 -1.47 1.83 8.94
C ASP A 468 -0.67 2.82 8.04
N ASN A 469 -0.64 2.59 6.72
CA ASN A 469 0.09 3.46 5.78
C ASN A 469 -0.81 4.51 5.09
N ILE A 470 -0.20 5.60 4.64
CA ILE A 470 -0.82 6.62 3.80
C ILE A 470 -0.13 6.61 2.43
N VAL A 471 -0.86 6.27 1.36
CA VAL A 471 -0.31 6.17 0.01
C VAL A 471 -1.03 7.11 -0.94
N LEU A 472 -0.28 8.09 -1.45
CA LEU A 472 -0.77 9.22 -2.22
C LEU A 472 -0.13 9.26 -3.60
N ASN A 473 -0.86 9.78 -4.60
CA ASN A 473 -0.32 10.12 -5.91
C ASN A 473 0.54 9.00 -6.54
N CYS A 474 0.03 7.76 -6.52
CA CYS A 474 0.66 6.60 -7.13
C CYS A 474 -0.30 5.94 -8.11
N TYR A 475 0.19 5.51 -9.29
CA TYR A 475 -0.66 4.85 -10.29
C TYR A 475 -1.27 3.56 -9.71
N LEU A 476 -0.48 2.81 -8.93
CA LEU A 476 -0.91 1.64 -8.16
C LEU A 476 -0.53 1.84 -6.69
N PRO A 477 -1.42 2.34 -5.83
CA PRO A 477 -1.09 2.63 -4.43
C PRO A 477 -0.53 1.43 -3.66
N ILE A 478 -1.30 0.34 -3.52
CA ILE A 478 -0.85 -0.88 -2.83
C ILE A 478 -1.13 -2.07 -3.73
N THR A 479 -0.10 -2.87 -4.04
CA THR A 479 -0.23 -4.04 -4.93
C THR A 479 0.41 -5.28 -4.31
N CYS A 480 -0.34 -6.38 -4.25
CA CYS A 480 0.08 -7.65 -3.66
C CYS A 480 -0.10 -8.79 -4.67
N SER A 481 0.98 -9.23 -5.32
CA SER A 481 0.96 -10.22 -6.40
C SER A 481 1.60 -11.55 -5.97
N GLY A 482 0.81 -12.63 -5.84
CA GLY A 482 1.38 -13.94 -5.47
C GLY A 482 2.01 -13.99 -4.07
N VAL A 483 1.38 -13.30 -3.10
CA VAL A 483 1.84 -13.12 -1.71
C VAL A 483 0.76 -13.47 -0.71
N ARG A 484 1.06 -14.09 0.43
CA ARG A 484 0.07 -14.21 1.51
C ARG A 484 0.22 -13.03 2.45
N GLY A 485 -0.85 -12.58 3.08
CA GLY A 485 -0.70 -11.47 4.01
C GLY A 485 -1.96 -10.69 4.29
N VAL A 486 -1.73 -9.52 4.89
CA VAL A 486 -2.78 -8.58 5.28
C VAL A 486 -2.45 -7.18 4.77
N VAL A 487 -3.47 -6.48 4.27
CA VAL A 487 -3.43 -5.06 3.91
C VAL A 487 -4.49 -4.36 4.74
N GLN A 488 -4.07 -3.69 5.82
CA GLN A 488 -4.99 -3.21 6.83
C GLN A 488 -4.82 -1.74 7.21
N ARG A 489 -5.94 -1.06 7.44
CA ARG A 489 -5.95 0.31 8.00
C ARG A 489 -5.16 1.34 7.19
N ASN A 490 -4.98 1.11 5.90
CA ASN A 490 -4.29 2.04 5.01
C ASN A 490 -5.25 3.09 4.46
N TYR A 491 -4.73 4.27 4.17
CA TYR A 491 -5.40 5.31 3.39
C TYR A 491 -4.78 5.39 1.99
N THR A 492 -5.61 5.35 0.95
CA THR A 492 -5.13 5.49 -0.44
C THR A 492 -5.89 6.58 -1.21
N ASN A 493 -5.16 7.38 -1.99
CA ASN A 493 -5.71 8.37 -2.90
C ASN A 493 -4.75 8.60 -4.08
N MET A 494 -5.21 8.42 -5.32
CA MET A 494 -4.37 8.57 -6.51
C MET A 494 -4.11 10.04 -6.89
N LEU A 495 -4.85 11.01 -6.34
CA LEU A 495 -4.64 12.45 -6.57
C LEU A 495 -4.43 12.76 -8.08
N ASP A 496 -3.38 13.51 -8.41
CA ASP A 496 -3.11 14.00 -9.77
C ASP A 496 -2.95 12.87 -10.80
N CYS A 497 -2.40 11.72 -10.41
CA CYS A 497 -2.18 10.63 -11.35
C CYS A 497 -3.47 9.90 -11.73
N GLU A 498 -4.59 10.10 -11.01
CA GLU A 498 -5.86 9.42 -11.28
C GLU A 498 -6.47 9.77 -12.65
N ASN A 499 -6.16 10.95 -13.18
CA ASN A 499 -6.65 11.43 -14.47
C ASN A 499 -5.66 11.19 -15.62
N ILE A 500 -4.56 10.47 -15.36
CA ILE A 500 -3.51 10.17 -16.32
C ILE A 500 -3.39 8.65 -16.39
N LYS A 501 -3.38 8.04 -17.58
CA LYS A 501 -3.13 6.59 -17.68
C LYS A 501 -1.74 6.28 -17.13
N CYS A 502 -1.57 5.12 -16.50
CA CYS A 502 -0.23 4.65 -16.19
C CYS A 502 0.54 4.49 -17.51
N PRO A 503 1.72 5.10 -17.70
CA PRO A 503 2.46 5.00 -18.95
C PRO A 503 2.84 3.56 -19.34
N GLN A 504 2.98 2.67 -18.35
CA GLN A 504 3.23 1.24 -18.58
C GLN A 504 1.89 0.53 -18.80
N GLY A 505 1.61 0.12 -20.04
CA GLY A 505 0.29 -0.39 -20.41
C GLY A 505 -0.08 -1.69 -19.70
N GLY A 506 0.91 -2.54 -19.42
CA GLY A 506 0.72 -3.73 -18.59
C GLY A 506 0.22 -3.40 -17.18
N LEU A 507 0.76 -2.36 -16.54
CA LEU A 507 0.32 -1.94 -15.20
C LEU A 507 -1.03 -1.21 -15.23
N GLU A 508 -1.33 -0.46 -16.30
CA GLU A 508 -2.63 0.20 -16.48
C GLU A 508 -3.79 -0.82 -16.49
N GLN A 509 -3.61 -1.99 -17.10
CA GLN A 509 -4.62 -3.07 -17.11
C GLN A 509 -4.89 -3.67 -15.73
N HIS A 510 -4.00 -3.42 -14.78
CA HIS A 510 -4.01 -3.93 -13.41
C HIS A 510 -4.34 -2.85 -12.39
N ARG A 511 -4.73 -1.66 -12.85
CA ARG A 511 -4.83 -0.49 -11.99
C ARG A 511 -6.00 -0.58 -11.00
N SER A 512 -5.66 -0.48 -9.72
CA SER A 512 -6.61 -0.41 -8.60
C SER A 512 -5.90 0.18 -7.37
N HIS A 513 -6.67 0.62 -6.37
CA HIS A 513 -6.09 1.14 -5.11
C HIS A 513 -5.44 0.05 -4.26
N LEU A 514 -6.16 -1.07 -4.10
CA LEU A 514 -5.78 -2.22 -3.29
C LEU A 514 -5.75 -3.44 -4.22
N GLY A 515 -4.59 -3.68 -4.83
CA GLY A 515 -4.38 -4.72 -5.84
C GLY A 515 -4.52 -6.12 -5.26
N GLY A 516 -5.63 -6.79 -5.56
CA GLY A 516 -5.96 -8.17 -5.17
C GLY A 516 -5.80 -9.16 -6.33
N MET A 517 -4.80 -8.96 -7.19
CA MET A 517 -4.54 -9.81 -8.37
C MET A 517 -3.19 -10.51 -8.27
N THR A 518 -3.02 -11.59 -9.05
CA THR A 518 -1.75 -12.32 -9.16
C THR A 518 -1.12 -12.09 -10.54
N PHE A 519 0.16 -11.68 -10.60
CA PHE A 519 0.97 -11.64 -11.84
C PHE A 519 1.71 -12.96 -12.10
N ALA A 520 1.88 -13.80 -11.08
CA ALA A 520 2.54 -15.10 -11.19
C ALA A 520 1.70 -16.13 -11.96
N LYS A 521 2.37 -17.01 -12.73
CA LYS A 521 1.73 -18.08 -13.51
C LYS A 521 1.29 -19.29 -12.68
N ASP A 522 1.85 -19.48 -11.49
CA ASP A 522 1.64 -20.67 -10.66
C ASP A 522 0.50 -20.48 -9.65
N GLU A 523 -0.50 -21.37 -9.69
CA GLU A 523 -1.74 -21.28 -8.90
C GLU A 523 -1.56 -21.62 -7.41
N SER A 524 -0.52 -22.39 -7.05
CA SER A 524 -0.40 -23.09 -5.75
C SER A 524 -0.07 -22.23 -4.52
N TYR A 525 0.43 -20.99 -4.70
CA TYR A 525 0.85 -20.12 -3.59
C TYR A 525 -0.06 -18.89 -3.39
N ASN A 526 -1.18 -18.83 -4.11
CA ASN A 526 -2.13 -17.71 -4.09
C ASN A 526 -3.15 -17.75 -2.93
N LEU A 527 -2.84 -18.48 -1.85
CA LEU A 527 -3.87 -19.12 -1.00
C LEU A 527 -4.63 -18.21 -0.02
N SER A 528 -4.24 -16.95 0.23
CA SER A 528 -5.09 -15.96 0.89
C SER A 528 -4.49 -14.55 0.91
N LEU A 529 -5.32 -13.53 0.73
CA LEU A 529 -4.98 -12.13 1.03
C LEU A 529 -6.18 -11.50 1.74
N GLU A 530 -5.95 -10.94 2.92
CA GLU A 530 -6.97 -10.15 3.61
C GLU A 530 -6.70 -8.67 3.41
N ILE A 531 -7.69 -7.95 2.89
CA ILE A 531 -7.68 -6.51 2.71
C ILE A 531 -8.80 -5.96 3.60
N SER A 532 -8.44 -5.37 4.75
CA SER A 532 -9.45 -4.96 5.72
C SER A 532 -9.26 -3.61 6.39
N HIS A 533 -10.36 -2.95 6.76
CA HIS A 533 -10.34 -1.66 7.47
C HIS A 533 -9.60 -0.51 6.75
N ASN A 534 -9.42 -0.59 5.42
CA ASN A 534 -8.77 0.47 4.65
C ASN A 534 -9.77 1.58 4.29
N TYR A 535 -9.24 2.79 4.09
CA TYR A 535 -9.96 3.92 3.51
C TYR A 535 -9.46 4.18 2.08
N VAL A 536 -10.35 4.06 1.11
CA VAL A 536 -10.05 4.33 -0.30
C VAL A 536 -10.83 5.57 -0.73
N ARG A 537 -10.13 6.56 -1.28
CA ARG A 537 -10.75 7.66 -1.99
C ARG A 537 -10.43 7.53 -3.47
N THR A 538 -11.45 7.42 -4.31
CA THR A 538 -11.28 7.18 -5.75
C THR A 538 -12.26 7.95 -6.63
N GLU A 539 -11.74 8.42 -7.75
CA GLU A 539 -12.46 9.03 -8.85
C GLU A 539 -12.70 8.03 -9.99
N ASN A 540 -11.68 7.38 -10.55
CA ASN A 540 -11.76 6.72 -11.87
C ASN A 540 -11.47 5.22 -11.88
N TYR A 541 -10.76 4.71 -10.87
CA TYR A 541 -10.27 3.33 -10.85
C TYR A 541 -10.91 2.52 -9.71
N PRO A 542 -11.07 1.21 -9.88
CA PRO A 542 -11.71 0.41 -8.85
C PRO A 542 -10.88 0.40 -7.55
N PRO A 543 -11.54 0.34 -6.38
CA PRO A 543 -10.83 0.21 -5.11
C PRO A 543 -10.09 -1.13 -5.02
N ILE A 544 -10.60 -2.17 -5.68
CA ILE A 544 -10.07 -3.54 -5.64
C ILE A 544 -10.20 -4.29 -6.97
N THR A 545 -9.24 -5.16 -7.23
CA THR A 545 -9.27 -6.23 -8.23
C THR A 545 -9.55 -7.58 -7.58
N THR A 546 -10.33 -8.44 -8.23
CA THR A 546 -10.89 -9.67 -7.62
C THR A 546 -10.29 -10.97 -8.15
N ASN A 547 -9.04 -10.90 -8.64
CA ASN A 547 -8.44 -11.94 -9.49
C ASN A 547 -7.56 -12.89 -8.68
N ARG A 548 -8.12 -13.45 -7.62
CA ARG A 548 -7.34 -14.18 -6.65
C ARG A 548 -8.17 -15.17 -5.85
N ILE A 549 -7.58 -16.32 -5.53
CA ILE A 549 -8.17 -17.33 -4.67
C ILE A 549 -8.11 -16.86 -3.20
N ASN A 550 -9.18 -17.10 -2.44
CA ASN A 550 -9.32 -16.77 -1.02
C ASN A 550 -9.02 -15.29 -0.70
N LEU A 551 -9.48 -14.41 -1.59
CA LEU A 551 -9.40 -12.97 -1.41
C LEU A 551 -10.51 -12.49 -0.47
N LYS A 552 -10.12 -11.87 0.64
CA LYS A 552 -11.05 -11.29 1.60
C LYS A 552 -10.96 -9.77 1.54
N PHE A 553 -12.08 -9.10 1.29
CA PHE A 553 -12.22 -7.66 1.31
C PHE A 553 -13.22 -7.29 2.40
N LEU A 554 -12.72 -6.89 3.57
CA LEU A 554 -13.50 -6.85 4.81
C LEU A 554 -13.52 -5.46 5.46
N TYR A 555 -14.68 -4.93 5.81
CA TYR A 555 -14.80 -3.73 6.64
C TYR A 555 -14.07 -2.48 6.10
N ASN A 556 -13.90 -2.38 4.77
CA ASN A 556 -13.27 -1.21 4.15
C ASN A 556 -14.29 -0.08 3.96
N TYR A 557 -13.81 1.16 3.94
CA TYR A 557 -14.60 2.34 3.56
C TYR A 557 -14.11 2.88 2.22
N ILE A 558 -15.01 2.98 1.25
CA ILE A 558 -14.71 3.40 -0.12
C ILE A 558 -15.53 4.65 -0.42
N ASP A 559 -14.84 5.75 -0.69
CA ASP A 559 -15.39 7.05 -1.08
C ASP A 559 -15.21 7.25 -2.59
N MET A 560 -16.29 7.06 -3.35
CA MET A 560 -16.31 7.14 -4.81
C MET A 560 -16.96 8.45 -5.24
N TYR A 561 -16.22 9.32 -5.91
CA TYR A 561 -16.72 10.63 -6.35
C TYR A 561 -16.67 10.87 -7.87
N GLY A 562 -16.25 9.87 -8.65
CA GLY A 562 -16.16 9.95 -10.11
C GLY A 562 -16.77 8.76 -10.84
N SER A 563 -16.02 8.21 -11.81
CA SER A 563 -16.42 7.10 -12.69
C SER A 563 -15.94 5.70 -12.28
N ALA A 564 -15.35 5.52 -11.10
CA ALA A 564 -14.89 4.21 -10.61
C ALA A 564 -16.03 3.16 -10.54
N SER A 565 -15.68 1.89 -10.69
CA SER A 565 -16.55 0.75 -10.35
C SER A 565 -16.29 0.28 -8.91
N PHE A 566 -17.19 -0.49 -8.31
CA PHE A 566 -16.99 -1.06 -6.95
C PHE A 566 -15.83 -2.06 -6.91
N PHE A 567 -15.63 -2.78 -8.01
CA PHE A 567 -14.54 -3.73 -8.20
C PHE A 567 -14.40 -4.05 -9.68
N VAL A 568 -13.32 -4.72 -10.05
CA VAL A 568 -13.15 -5.32 -11.36
C VAL A 568 -12.57 -6.73 -11.26
N SER A 569 -12.98 -7.60 -12.17
CA SER A 569 -12.28 -8.86 -12.45
C SER A 569 -11.50 -8.75 -13.76
N SER A 570 -10.27 -9.25 -13.79
CA SER A 570 -9.46 -9.46 -14.99
C SER A 570 -8.73 -10.83 -14.93
N GLY A 571 -8.05 -11.21 -16.01
CA GLY A 571 -7.34 -12.50 -16.08
C GLY A 571 -8.19 -13.68 -16.55
N LYS A 572 -7.62 -14.90 -16.44
CA LYS A 572 -8.23 -16.17 -16.86
C LYS A 572 -8.02 -17.20 -15.74
N GLY A 573 -9.01 -18.03 -15.46
CA GLY A 573 -8.87 -19.11 -14.46
C GLY A 573 -10.18 -19.39 -13.71
N ARG A 574 -10.15 -20.35 -12.79
CA ARG A 574 -11.24 -20.59 -11.82
C ARG A 574 -10.80 -20.05 -10.46
N LEU A 575 -11.56 -19.11 -9.92
CA LEU A 575 -11.28 -18.47 -8.63
C LEU A 575 -12.29 -18.95 -7.59
N PHE A 576 -11.86 -19.05 -6.34
CA PHE A 576 -12.68 -19.55 -5.22
C PHE A 576 -12.45 -18.68 -3.99
N GLY A 577 -13.45 -18.60 -3.11
CA GLY A 577 -13.28 -18.00 -1.79
C GLY A 577 -13.23 -16.47 -1.78
N LEU A 578 -13.86 -15.80 -2.76
CA LEU A 578 -14.04 -14.35 -2.70
C LEU A 578 -15.04 -14.00 -1.59
N GLU A 579 -14.61 -13.18 -0.65
CA GLU A 579 -15.43 -12.68 0.45
C GLU A 579 -15.38 -11.14 0.48
N MET A 580 -16.49 -10.49 0.13
CA MET A 580 -16.71 -9.06 0.31
C MET A 580 -17.68 -8.85 1.45
N ARG A 581 -17.18 -8.53 2.64
CA ARG A 581 -18.02 -8.46 3.85
C ARG A 581 -17.86 -7.17 4.64
N GLY A 582 -18.99 -6.58 5.07
CA GLY A 582 -18.96 -5.45 6.00
C GLY A 582 -18.40 -4.15 5.42
N ASN A 583 -18.19 -4.06 4.10
CA ASN A 583 -17.63 -2.86 3.48
C ASN A 583 -18.70 -1.78 3.34
N THR A 584 -18.28 -0.51 3.34
CA THR A 584 -19.12 0.63 3.01
C THR A 584 -18.65 1.24 1.69
N PHE A 585 -19.51 1.20 0.68
CA PHE A 585 -19.33 1.89 -0.59
C PHE A 585 -20.18 3.15 -0.60
N PHE A 586 -19.56 4.31 -0.48
CA PHE A 586 -20.20 5.61 -0.60
C PHE A 586 -19.99 6.15 -2.01
N VAL A 587 -21.08 6.40 -2.75
CA VAL A 587 -21.05 6.99 -4.09
C VAL A 587 -21.64 8.39 -4.02
N ALA A 588 -20.82 9.39 -4.35
CA ALA A 588 -21.19 10.80 -4.29
C ALA A 588 -22.29 11.17 -5.31
N LYS A 589 -22.95 12.31 -5.07
CA LYS A 589 -24.09 12.78 -5.86
C LYS A 589 -23.76 13.00 -7.35
N ASP A 590 -22.59 13.55 -7.61
CA ASP A 590 -22.14 13.92 -8.97
C ASP A 590 -21.24 12.85 -9.60
N ALA A 591 -21.09 11.69 -8.93
CA ALA A 591 -20.38 10.55 -9.48
C ALA A 591 -21.12 9.96 -10.69
N ALA A 592 -20.39 9.31 -11.58
CA ALA A 592 -20.90 8.63 -12.76
C ALA A 592 -20.31 7.21 -12.84
N PRO A 593 -20.61 6.35 -11.84
CA PRO A 593 -19.93 5.07 -11.69
C PRO A 593 -20.07 4.18 -12.93
N LYS A 594 -19.06 3.34 -13.14
CA LYS A 594 -19.04 2.28 -14.15
C LYS A 594 -19.55 0.97 -13.55
N ASP A 595 -19.92 0.06 -14.44
CA ASP A 595 -20.37 -1.28 -14.06
C ASP A 595 -19.24 -2.06 -13.38
N SER A 596 -19.61 -2.81 -12.35
CA SER A 596 -18.75 -3.72 -11.61
C SER A 596 -18.99 -5.13 -12.13
N VAL A 597 -18.03 -5.68 -12.87
CA VAL A 597 -18.18 -6.99 -13.51
C VAL A 597 -17.41 -8.04 -12.72
N LEU A 598 -18.13 -9.05 -12.22
CA LEU A 598 -17.56 -10.23 -11.56
C LEU A 598 -17.42 -11.37 -12.56
N LEU A 599 -16.18 -11.82 -12.77
CA LEU A 599 -15.83 -12.94 -13.62
C LEU A 599 -15.16 -14.05 -12.80
N HIS A 600 -15.18 -15.28 -13.32
CA HIS A 600 -14.32 -16.42 -12.92
C HIS A 600 -14.46 -16.98 -11.50
N ASN A 601 -15.13 -16.27 -10.59
CA ASN A 601 -15.36 -16.70 -9.21
C ASN A 601 -16.45 -17.76 -9.15
N VAL A 602 -16.09 -19.00 -8.79
CA VAL A 602 -17.03 -20.11 -8.63
C VAL A 602 -17.89 -19.92 -7.39
N PHE A 603 -17.30 -19.46 -6.28
CA PHE A 603 -18.02 -19.11 -5.05
C PHE A 603 -17.62 -17.71 -4.61
N GLY A 604 -18.60 -16.81 -4.55
CA GLY A 604 -18.40 -15.44 -4.10
C GLY A 604 -19.48 -15.04 -3.09
N THR A 605 -19.06 -14.33 -2.05
CA THR A 605 -19.95 -13.85 -0.98
C THR A 605 -19.89 -12.33 -0.90
N PHE A 606 -21.05 -11.69 -0.95
CA PHE A 606 -21.30 -10.28 -0.69
C PHE A 606 -22.22 -10.20 0.52
N GLU A 607 -21.65 -9.91 1.69
CA GLU A 607 -22.39 -10.02 2.94
C GLU A 607 -22.25 -8.80 3.85
N ASN A 608 -23.34 -8.34 4.48
CA ASN A 608 -23.30 -7.23 5.44
C ASN A 608 -22.68 -5.93 4.88
N ASN A 609 -22.63 -5.74 3.55
CA ASN A 609 -22.09 -4.52 2.96
C ASN A 609 -23.14 -3.40 2.97
N SER A 610 -22.67 -2.16 3.05
CA SER A 610 -23.48 -0.96 2.91
C SER A 610 -23.16 -0.25 1.60
N PHE A 611 -24.14 -0.15 0.70
CA PHE A 611 -24.05 0.63 -0.53
C PHE A 611 -24.86 1.90 -0.35
N ILE A 612 -24.19 3.05 -0.23
CA ILE A 612 -24.83 4.37 -0.07
C ILE A 612 -24.63 5.14 -1.38
N ILE A 613 -25.65 5.13 -2.23
CA ILE A 613 -25.58 5.58 -3.61
C ILE A 613 -26.40 6.86 -3.77
N ASN A 614 -25.71 8.01 -3.74
CA ASN A 614 -26.34 9.32 -3.95
C ASN A 614 -26.29 9.77 -5.42
N SER A 615 -25.54 9.05 -6.25
CA SER A 615 -25.35 9.32 -7.67
C SER A 615 -26.68 9.30 -8.43
N LYS A 616 -26.81 10.17 -9.44
CA LYS A 616 -27.92 10.13 -10.41
C LYS A 616 -27.83 8.95 -11.38
N LYS A 617 -26.61 8.45 -11.64
CA LYS A 617 -26.38 7.30 -12.48
C LYS A 617 -26.33 6.04 -11.63
N THR A 618 -27.13 5.04 -12.00
CA THR A 618 -27.21 3.74 -11.34
C THR A 618 -25.95 2.91 -11.61
N PRO A 619 -25.14 2.57 -10.59
CA PRO A 619 -24.09 1.57 -10.74
C PRO A 619 -24.70 0.17 -10.89
N ILE A 620 -24.12 -0.65 -11.74
CA ILE A 620 -24.54 -2.03 -11.98
C ILE A 620 -23.49 -3.01 -11.44
N ILE A 621 -23.92 -4.02 -10.69
CA ILE A 621 -23.14 -5.22 -10.39
C ILE A 621 -23.57 -6.31 -11.37
N LYS A 622 -22.65 -6.72 -12.25
CA LYS A 622 -22.88 -7.75 -13.25
C LYS A 622 -22.11 -9.01 -12.89
N ILE A 623 -22.83 -10.12 -12.67
CA ILE A 623 -22.27 -11.44 -12.42
C ILE A 623 -22.41 -12.26 -13.69
N VAL A 624 -21.28 -12.49 -14.37
CA VAL A 624 -21.28 -13.23 -15.63
C VAL A 624 -21.04 -14.70 -15.35
N ARG A 625 -21.88 -15.56 -15.94
CA ARG A 625 -21.74 -17.01 -15.87
C ARG A 625 -20.67 -17.49 -16.84
N ASN A 626 -19.54 -17.89 -16.30
CA ASN A 626 -18.47 -18.54 -17.07
C ASN A 626 -18.28 -20.01 -16.71
N ILE A 627 -18.89 -20.48 -15.62
CA ILE A 627 -18.72 -21.83 -15.07
C ILE A 627 -20.08 -22.34 -14.58
N ASN A 628 -20.40 -23.61 -14.84
CA ASN A 628 -21.70 -24.19 -14.47
C ASN A 628 -21.96 -24.27 -12.96
N SER A 629 -20.91 -24.45 -12.15
CA SER A 629 -21.00 -24.53 -10.70
C SER A 629 -20.96 -23.16 -10.00
N GLN A 630 -21.00 -22.07 -10.76
CA GLN A 630 -20.88 -20.72 -10.22
C GLN A 630 -22.08 -20.35 -9.35
N ARG A 631 -21.83 -19.99 -8.09
CA ARG A 631 -22.83 -19.63 -7.10
C ARG A 631 -22.39 -18.39 -6.32
N ILE A 632 -23.25 -17.36 -6.33
CA ILE A 632 -23.03 -16.12 -5.60
C ILE A 632 -24.02 -15.99 -4.45
N PHE A 633 -23.52 -15.60 -3.29
CA PHE A 633 -24.32 -15.24 -2.12
C PHE A 633 -24.29 -13.72 -1.98
N PHE A 634 -25.46 -13.10 -2.00
CA PHE A 634 -25.64 -11.67 -1.80
C PHE A 634 -26.63 -11.50 -0.66
N THR A 635 -26.11 -11.43 0.56
CA THR A 635 -26.88 -11.62 1.79
C THR A 635 -26.71 -10.48 2.78
N ARG A 636 -27.79 -10.09 3.46
CA ARG A 636 -27.71 -9.13 4.59
C ARG A 636 -27.09 -7.77 4.22
N ASN A 637 -27.15 -7.36 2.95
CA ASN A 637 -26.62 -6.07 2.52
C ASN A 637 -27.66 -4.96 2.73
N VAL A 638 -27.17 -3.74 2.98
CA VAL A 638 -27.97 -2.53 3.07
C VAL A 638 -27.68 -1.67 1.84
N ILE A 639 -28.68 -1.41 1.03
CA ILE A 639 -28.58 -0.60 -0.18
C ILE A 639 -29.47 0.62 0.01
N ILE A 640 -28.86 1.81 -0.01
CA ILE A 640 -29.56 3.10 0.06
C ILE A 640 -29.28 3.83 -1.25
N GLY A 641 -30.31 4.02 -2.07
CA GLY A 641 -30.19 4.57 -3.42
C GLY A 641 -30.35 3.52 -4.52
N GLN A 642 -30.08 3.91 -5.77
CA GLN A 642 -30.31 3.07 -6.94
C GLN A 642 -29.10 2.17 -7.21
N ILE A 643 -29.33 0.85 -7.36
CA ILE A 643 -28.31 -0.11 -7.82
C ILE A 643 -28.95 -1.09 -8.80
N GLY A 644 -28.20 -1.52 -9.81
CA GLY A 644 -28.57 -2.65 -10.66
C GLY A 644 -27.83 -3.91 -10.24
N ILE A 645 -28.51 -5.05 -10.15
CA ILE A 645 -27.88 -6.36 -9.96
C ILE A 645 -28.31 -7.27 -11.11
N ILE A 646 -27.38 -7.61 -11.99
CA ILE A 646 -27.61 -8.49 -13.13
C ILE A 646 -26.82 -9.78 -12.92
N SER A 647 -27.47 -10.94 -12.93
CA SER A 647 -26.81 -12.22 -12.70
C SER A 647 -27.19 -13.28 -13.73
N ASP A 648 -26.22 -13.70 -14.52
CA ASP A 648 -26.35 -14.86 -15.42
C ASP A 648 -26.02 -16.19 -14.71
N ALA A 649 -25.53 -16.12 -13.47
CA ALA A 649 -25.15 -17.26 -12.64
C ALA A 649 -26.18 -17.52 -11.52
N LYS A 650 -26.06 -18.67 -10.86
CA LYS A 650 -26.89 -18.98 -9.70
C LYS A 650 -26.61 -17.97 -8.59
N ILE A 651 -27.65 -17.33 -8.07
CA ILE A 651 -27.54 -16.33 -7.00
C ILE A 651 -28.50 -16.62 -5.85
N THR A 652 -28.05 -16.38 -4.64
CA THR A 652 -28.88 -16.29 -3.43
C THR A 652 -28.93 -14.83 -2.98
N LEU A 653 -30.05 -14.17 -3.22
CA LEU A 653 -30.38 -12.84 -2.73
C LEU A 653 -31.26 -12.98 -1.49
N SER A 654 -30.69 -12.83 -0.29
CA SER A 654 -31.49 -12.98 0.93
C SER A 654 -31.17 -11.99 2.04
N GLU A 655 -32.20 -11.64 2.82
CA GLU A 655 -32.07 -10.77 4.00
C GLU A 655 -31.49 -9.38 3.68
N ASN A 656 -31.57 -8.94 2.42
CA ASN A 656 -31.09 -7.62 2.03
C ASN A 656 -32.18 -6.57 2.27
N TYR A 657 -31.73 -5.34 2.55
CA TYR A 657 -32.59 -4.17 2.66
C TYR A 657 -32.27 -3.20 1.53
N PHE A 658 -33.23 -2.99 0.64
CA PHE A 658 -33.15 -2.05 -0.47
C PHE A 658 -34.04 -0.85 -0.16
N SER A 659 -33.47 0.34 -0.03
CA SER A 659 -34.19 1.59 0.13
C SER A 659 -33.87 2.52 -1.03
N ASN A 660 -34.79 2.61 -1.99
CA ASN A 660 -34.66 3.48 -3.14
C ASN A 660 -35.56 4.72 -3.02
N ARG A 661 -34.99 5.90 -3.24
CA ARG A 661 -35.69 7.20 -3.15
C ARG A 661 -35.78 7.96 -4.48
N GLY A 662 -35.28 7.39 -5.58
CA GLY A 662 -35.33 8.01 -6.91
C GLY A 662 -36.08 7.16 -7.94
N LEU A 663 -36.54 7.78 -9.04
CA LEU A 663 -37.27 7.15 -10.15
C LEU A 663 -36.61 5.85 -10.64
N THR A 664 -37.24 4.70 -10.43
CA THR A 664 -36.69 3.37 -10.72
C THR A 664 -36.82 2.92 -12.18
N GLN A 665 -35.69 2.57 -12.80
CA GLN A 665 -35.61 1.49 -13.79
C GLN A 665 -35.26 0.16 -13.09
N CYS A 666 -35.46 -0.97 -13.76
CA CYS A 666 -35.20 -2.35 -13.30
C CYS A 666 -34.01 -2.46 -12.33
N ILE A 667 -34.25 -3.03 -11.13
CA ILE A 667 -33.27 -3.07 -10.03
C ILE A 667 -32.49 -4.40 -10.04
N ILE A 668 -33.14 -5.50 -10.41
CA ILE A 668 -32.58 -6.85 -10.32
C ILE A 668 -33.00 -7.69 -11.53
N GLU A 669 -32.03 -8.21 -12.28
CA GLU A 669 -32.23 -9.12 -13.41
C GLU A 669 -31.52 -10.45 -13.13
N LEU A 670 -32.30 -11.53 -13.03
CA LEU A 670 -31.79 -12.86 -12.76
C LEU A 670 -32.03 -13.76 -13.97
N ASN A 671 -30.94 -14.14 -14.62
CA ASN A 671 -30.92 -15.02 -15.80
C ASN A 671 -30.33 -16.41 -15.49
N GLY A 672 -29.64 -16.53 -14.35
CA GLY A 672 -29.10 -17.79 -13.86
C GLY A 672 -30.13 -18.60 -13.09
N GLY A 673 -30.48 -19.79 -13.62
CA GLY A 673 -31.40 -20.71 -12.96
C GLY A 673 -30.92 -21.21 -11.59
N GLU A 674 -31.81 -21.90 -10.87
CA GLU A 674 -31.59 -22.39 -9.49
C GLU A 674 -31.38 -21.29 -8.44
N SER A 675 -31.87 -20.08 -8.67
CA SER A 675 -31.65 -18.93 -7.79
C SER A 675 -32.74 -18.75 -6.73
N LEU A 676 -32.37 -18.07 -5.65
CA LEU A 676 -33.22 -17.81 -4.48
C LEU A 676 -33.30 -16.31 -4.22
N VAL A 677 -34.52 -15.78 -4.07
CA VAL A 677 -34.81 -14.42 -3.62
C VAL A 677 -35.69 -14.52 -2.37
N ALA A 678 -35.12 -14.36 -1.17
CA ALA A 678 -35.86 -14.60 0.05
C ALA A 678 -35.61 -13.65 1.22
N ASN A 679 -36.65 -13.32 1.98
CA ASN A 679 -36.55 -12.51 3.19
C ASN A 679 -35.95 -11.11 2.95
N ASN A 680 -36.09 -10.54 1.75
CA ASN A 680 -35.59 -9.19 1.46
C ASN A 680 -36.69 -8.17 1.74
N THR A 681 -36.29 -6.96 2.11
CA THR A 681 -37.18 -5.78 2.17
C THR A 681 -36.84 -4.85 1.02
N PHE A 682 -37.84 -4.50 0.21
CA PHE A 682 -37.75 -3.59 -0.91
C PHE A 682 -38.61 -2.36 -0.64
N GLU A 683 -37.99 -1.27 -0.20
CA GLU A 683 -38.60 0.06 -0.17
C GLU A 683 -38.41 0.73 -1.54
N ILE A 684 -39.52 0.83 -2.29
CA ILE A 684 -39.56 1.37 -3.65
C ILE A 684 -40.39 2.66 -3.67
N PRO A 685 -40.04 3.66 -4.50
CA PRO A 685 -40.86 4.86 -4.64
C PRO A 685 -42.15 4.54 -5.41
N ARG A 686 -43.21 5.32 -5.16
CA ARG A 686 -44.51 5.16 -5.84
C ARG A 686 -44.44 5.26 -7.37
N ASP A 687 -43.55 6.09 -7.92
CA ASP A 687 -43.51 6.45 -9.34
C ASP A 687 -42.60 5.55 -10.20
N PHE A 688 -42.63 4.24 -9.95
CA PHE A 688 -41.86 3.27 -10.72
C PHE A 688 -42.52 2.93 -12.06
N SER A 689 -41.72 2.79 -13.12
CA SER A 689 -42.18 2.58 -14.51
C SER A 689 -41.94 1.17 -15.06
N THR A 690 -41.13 0.37 -14.38
CA THR A 690 -40.81 -1.02 -14.76
C THR A 690 -40.78 -1.91 -13.53
N SER A 691 -40.93 -3.22 -13.72
CA SER A 691 -40.78 -4.21 -12.65
C SER A 691 -39.41 -4.13 -11.99
N PHE A 692 -39.36 -4.23 -10.66
CA PHE A 692 -38.09 -4.13 -9.95
C PHE A 692 -37.28 -5.43 -10.03
N LEU A 693 -37.96 -6.57 -10.22
CA LEU A 693 -37.35 -7.89 -10.37
C LEU A 693 -37.76 -8.52 -11.70
N GLN A 694 -36.76 -8.92 -12.48
CA GLN A 694 -36.93 -9.74 -13.67
C GLN A 694 -36.30 -11.11 -13.47
N VAL A 695 -37.02 -12.14 -13.88
CA VAL A 695 -36.57 -13.52 -13.81
C VAL A 695 -36.71 -14.16 -15.18
N SER A 696 -35.59 -14.61 -15.72
CA SER A 696 -35.52 -15.47 -16.88
C SER A 696 -34.83 -16.78 -16.49
N ASN A 697 -35.24 -17.93 -17.05
CA ASN A 697 -34.70 -19.29 -16.79
C ASN A 697 -35.48 -20.10 -15.73
N ASN A 698 -34.91 -21.22 -15.28
CA ASN A 698 -35.63 -22.26 -14.55
C ASN A 698 -35.26 -22.37 -13.06
N SER A 699 -36.15 -22.96 -12.26
CA SER A 699 -35.90 -23.36 -10.87
C SER A 699 -35.66 -22.17 -9.93
N TYR A 700 -36.56 -21.20 -9.90
CA TYR A 700 -36.46 -20.06 -8.99
C TYR A 700 -37.36 -20.22 -7.77
N VAL A 701 -36.88 -19.75 -6.61
CA VAL A 701 -37.67 -19.61 -5.39
C VAL A 701 -37.69 -18.15 -4.96
N ILE A 702 -38.87 -17.54 -4.91
CA ILE A 702 -39.10 -16.15 -4.49
C ILE A 702 -40.02 -16.18 -3.26
N LYS A 703 -39.49 -15.96 -2.06
CA LYS A 703 -40.31 -16.15 -0.86
C LYS A 703 -40.09 -15.14 0.27
N ASN A 704 -41.15 -14.87 1.02
CA ASN A 704 -41.09 -14.07 2.25
C ASN A 704 -40.45 -12.69 2.06
N ASN A 705 -40.56 -12.09 0.88
CA ASN A 705 -40.07 -10.74 0.66
C ASN A 705 -41.15 -9.72 1.03
N GLU A 706 -40.73 -8.58 1.55
CA GLU A 706 -41.59 -7.45 1.88
C GLU A 706 -41.34 -6.33 0.86
N ILE A 707 -42.39 -5.89 0.18
CA ILE A 707 -42.35 -4.82 -0.83
C ILE A 707 -43.12 -3.63 -0.27
N ILE A 708 -42.42 -2.58 0.12
CA ILE A 708 -42.98 -1.39 0.75
C ILE A 708 -42.96 -0.24 -0.25
N ILE A 709 -44.14 0.26 -0.61
CA ILE A 709 -44.28 1.42 -1.49
C ILE A 709 -44.20 2.69 -0.65
N THR A 710 -43.19 3.50 -0.93
CA THR A 710 -42.94 4.75 -0.22
C THR A 710 -43.56 5.93 -0.98
N LYS A 711 -44.20 6.85 -0.25
CA LYS A 711 -44.86 8.06 -0.79
C LYS A 711 -43.88 9.16 -1.26
N ALA A 712 -42.68 8.80 -1.70
CA ALA A 712 -41.63 9.77 -2.05
C ALA A 712 -42.08 10.81 -3.10
N THR A 713 -43.07 10.47 -3.93
CA THR A 713 -43.65 11.36 -4.94
C THR A 713 -45.18 11.23 -5.03
N LYS A 714 -45.82 12.26 -5.63
CA LYS A 714 -47.28 12.28 -5.88
C LYS A 714 -47.69 11.59 -7.18
N ALA A 715 -46.74 11.30 -8.07
CA ALA A 715 -47.01 10.65 -9.35
C ALA A 715 -47.38 9.16 -9.12
N PRO A 716 -48.39 8.63 -9.81
CA PRO A 716 -48.75 7.22 -9.71
C PRO A 716 -47.70 6.33 -10.40
N ALA A 717 -47.63 5.07 -10.00
CA ALA A 717 -46.88 4.05 -10.72
C ALA A 717 -47.38 3.93 -12.18
N SER A 718 -46.46 3.72 -13.12
CA SER A 718 -46.79 3.30 -14.49
C SER A 718 -46.42 1.85 -14.79
N ALA A 719 -45.71 1.19 -13.86
CA ALA A 719 -45.45 -0.24 -13.94
C ALA A 719 -46.74 -1.06 -13.80
N LYS A 720 -46.84 -2.13 -14.59
CA LYS A 720 -47.98 -3.06 -14.56
C LYS A 720 -47.84 -4.15 -13.49
N GLU A 721 -46.60 -4.49 -13.14
CA GLU A 721 -46.30 -5.53 -12.15
C GLU A 721 -44.97 -5.32 -11.41
N PHE A 722 -44.85 -5.87 -10.20
CA PHE A 722 -43.60 -5.83 -9.42
C PHE A 722 -42.56 -6.85 -9.90
N ILE A 723 -42.99 -8.06 -10.26
CA ILE A 723 -42.14 -9.16 -10.73
C ILE A 723 -42.49 -9.53 -12.17
N ASN A 724 -41.53 -9.47 -13.07
CA ASN A 724 -41.72 -9.90 -14.45
C ASN A 724 -41.05 -11.26 -14.69
N LEU A 725 -41.86 -12.29 -14.98
CA LEU A 725 -41.38 -13.60 -15.37
C LEU A 725 -41.30 -13.68 -16.90
N ILE A 726 -40.08 -13.76 -17.42
CA ILE A 726 -39.80 -13.77 -18.85
C ILE A 726 -40.26 -15.09 -19.48
N SER A 727 -40.78 -15.01 -20.71
CA SER A 727 -41.19 -16.15 -21.54
C SER A 727 -40.14 -17.27 -21.56
N GLY A 728 -40.61 -18.51 -21.44
CA GLY A 728 -39.77 -19.71 -21.38
C GLY A 728 -39.25 -20.08 -19.98
N SER A 729 -39.50 -19.26 -18.95
CA SER A 729 -39.13 -19.59 -17.57
C SER A 729 -40.01 -20.72 -17.01
N SER A 730 -39.40 -21.65 -16.27
CA SER A 730 -40.14 -22.78 -15.69
C SER A 730 -39.69 -23.21 -14.29
N ASN A 731 -40.53 -23.97 -13.58
CA ASN A 731 -40.25 -24.43 -12.21
C ASN A 731 -40.04 -23.26 -11.24
N ILE A 732 -41.04 -22.38 -11.15
CA ILE A 732 -40.98 -21.14 -10.36
C ILE A 732 -41.87 -21.29 -9.13
N GLN A 733 -41.32 -21.04 -7.94
CA GLN A 733 -42.07 -21.05 -6.67
C GLN A 733 -42.08 -19.64 -6.07
N ILE A 734 -43.27 -19.07 -5.89
CA ILE A 734 -43.47 -17.74 -5.32
C ILE A 734 -44.38 -17.85 -4.11
N SER A 735 -43.88 -17.54 -2.90
CA SER A 735 -44.69 -17.72 -1.70
C SER A 735 -44.40 -16.80 -0.53
N GLY A 736 -45.43 -16.44 0.25
CA GLY A 736 -45.23 -15.70 1.50
C GLY A 736 -44.81 -14.24 1.32
N ASN A 737 -44.87 -13.68 0.12
CA ASN A 737 -44.48 -12.28 -0.14
C ASN A 737 -45.61 -11.32 0.24
N HIS A 738 -45.25 -10.14 0.74
CA HIS A 738 -46.20 -9.13 1.21
C HIS A 738 -45.93 -7.77 0.56
N ILE A 739 -46.98 -7.14 0.03
CA ILE A 739 -46.93 -5.79 -0.54
C ILE A 739 -47.67 -4.83 0.38
N VAL A 740 -47.00 -3.73 0.76
CA VAL A 740 -47.51 -2.67 1.64
C VAL A 740 -47.53 -1.34 0.90
N GLY A 741 -48.62 -0.59 1.01
CA GLY A 741 -48.81 0.73 0.41
C GLY A 741 -49.24 0.69 -1.07
N ASN A 742 -49.85 -0.39 -1.56
CA ASN A 742 -50.19 -0.58 -2.98
C ASN A 742 -51.40 0.21 -3.49
N ILE A 743 -51.38 1.53 -3.29
CA ILE A 743 -52.49 2.42 -3.65
C ILE A 743 -52.71 2.59 -5.16
N ASP A 744 -51.73 2.23 -5.99
CA ASP A 744 -51.83 2.30 -7.45
C ASP A 744 -52.24 0.96 -8.08
N ASN A 745 -52.62 -0.02 -7.25
CA ASN A 745 -53.19 -1.29 -7.68
C ASN A 745 -52.28 -2.09 -8.62
N VAL A 746 -50.96 -1.95 -8.46
CA VAL A 746 -49.97 -2.65 -9.29
C VAL A 746 -50.05 -4.15 -9.00
N ALA A 747 -50.11 -4.97 -10.05
CA ALA A 747 -50.22 -6.41 -9.90
C ALA A 747 -48.94 -7.01 -9.29
N PHE A 748 -49.04 -8.16 -8.63
CA PHE A 748 -47.86 -8.76 -8.03
C PHE A 748 -46.83 -9.24 -9.06
N LEU A 749 -47.27 -9.96 -10.10
CA LEU A 749 -46.37 -10.45 -11.15
C LEU A 749 -47.01 -10.47 -12.55
N SER A 750 -46.22 -10.80 -13.57
CA SER A 750 -46.72 -11.18 -14.90
C SER A 750 -46.37 -12.62 -15.25
N LEU A 751 -47.29 -13.32 -15.92
CA LEU A 751 -47.17 -14.71 -16.33
C LEU A 751 -47.33 -14.83 -17.85
N LYS A 752 -46.22 -14.77 -18.60
CA LYS A 752 -46.23 -14.83 -20.06
C LYS A 752 -45.41 -16.01 -20.57
N ALA A 753 -46.05 -16.98 -21.21
CA ALA A 753 -45.41 -18.17 -21.79
C ALA A 753 -44.44 -18.89 -20.82
N THR A 754 -44.84 -18.98 -19.55
CA THR A 754 -44.10 -19.61 -18.46
C THR A 754 -44.69 -20.98 -18.12
N SER A 755 -44.02 -21.80 -17.30
CA SER A 755 -44.48 -23.19 -17.05
C SER A 755 -44.11 -23.72 -15.67
N ILE A 756 -44.90 -24.65 -15.11
CA ILE A 756 -44.61 -25.28 -13.81
C ILE A 756 -44.43 -24.21 -12.71
N ILE A 757 -45.51 -23.55 -12.32
CA ILE A 757 -45.49 -22.37 -11.44
C ILE A 757 -46.35 -22.61 -10.21
N LYS A 758 -45.83 -22.27 -9.04
CA LYS A 758 -46.55 -22.33 -7.77
C LYS A 758 -46.56 -20.94 -7.13
N ILE A 759 -47.75 -20.39 -6.89
CA ILE A 759 -47.98 -19.07 -6.29
C ILE A 759 -48.85 -19.25 -5.04
N SER A 760 -48.29 -19.08 -3.85
CA SER A 760 -49.04 -19.36 -2.63
C SER A 760 -48.79 -18.43 -1.47
N ASN A 761 -49.83 -18.10 -0.70
CA ASN A 761 -49.71 -17.33 0.54
C ASN A 761 -49.07 -15.93 0.35
N ASN A 762 -49.28 -15.28 -0.79
CA ASN A 762 -48.85 -13.90 -1.02
C ASN A 762 -49.99 -12.93 -0.70
N SER A 763 -49.68 -11.68 -0.36
CA SER A 763 -50.71 -10.69 0.01
C SER A 763 -50.35 -9.26 -0.41
N SER A 764 -51.37 -8.44 -0.61
CA SER A 764 -51.28 -7.00 -0.90
C SER A 764 -52.34 -6.25 -0.11
N ASP A 765 -51.99 -5.09 0.45
CA ASP A 765 -52.93 -4.20 1.15
C ASP A 765 -53.77 -3.30 0.22
N GLY A 766 -53.34 -3.14 -1.04
CA GLY A 766 -54.07 -2.41 -2.09
C GLY A 766 -54.97 -3.28 -2.97
N GLU A 767 -55.75 -2.62 -3.85
CA GLU A 767 -56.70 -3.28 -4.75
C GLU A 767 -56.02 -3.86 -6.00
N ALA A 768 -55.12 -4.82 -5.81
CA ALA A 768 -54.33 -5.42 -6.89
C ALA A 768 -54.79 -6.84 -7.26
N PHE A 769 -54.37 -7.27 -8.45
CA PHE A 769 -54.42 -8.65 -8.91
C PHE A 769 -53.15 -9.41 -8.54
N VAL A 770 -53.24 -10.74 -8.46
CA VAL A 770 -52.06 -11.62 -8.37
C VAL A 770 -51.19 -11.47 -9.63
N ALA A 771 -51.79 -11.48 -10.82
CA ALA A 771 -51.09 -11.42 -12.08
C ALA A 771 -51.67 -10.36 -13.03
N SER A 772 -50.80 -9.49 -13.60
CA SER A 772 -51.22 -8.48 -14.60
C SER A 772 -51.66 -9.13 -15.93
N SER A 773 -51.16 -10.33 -16.21
CA SER A 773 -51.53 -11.14 -17.36
C SER A 773 -51.21 -12.61 -17.10
N ILE A 774 -52.05 -13.50 -17.63
CA ILE A 774 -51.84 -14.95 -17.67
C ILE A 774 -52.02 -15.39 -19.12
N ASP A 775 -50.92 -15.51 -19.85
CA ASP A 775 -50.92 -15.83 -21.28
C ASP A 775 -49.89 -16.91 -21.59
N GLY A 776 -50.26 -17.89 -22.42
CA GLY A 776 -49.38 -18.98 -22.85
C GLY A 776 -48.82 -19.89 -21.74
N VAL A 777 -49.38 -19.85 -20.52
CA VAL A 777 -48.88 -20.63 -19.37
C VAL A 777 -49.16 -22.12 -19.55
N LYS A 778 -48.15 -22.97 -19.30
CA LYS A 778 -48.30 -24.43 -19.31
C LYS A 778 -48.36 -25.02 -17.90
N ALA A 779 -49.18 -26.07 -17.74
CA ALA A 779 -49.42 -26.72 -16.46
C ALA A 779 -48.15 -27.42 -15.92
N PRO A 780 -48.02 -27.58 -14.59
CA PRO A 780 -48.96 -27.14 -13.56
C PRO A 780 -48.83 -25.64 -13.24
N LEU A 781 -49.95 -24.94 -13.16
CA LEU A 781 -50.10 -23.65 -12.50
C LEU A 781 -50.84 -23.90 -11.18
N VAL A 782 -50.22 -23.61 -10.05
CA VAL A 782 -50.83 -23.83 -8.72
C VAL A 782 -50.96 -22.49 -8.02
N ILE A 783 -52.19 -22.08 -7.69
CA ILE A 783 -52.48 -20.82 -7.01
C ILE A 783 -53.36 -21.11 -5.78
N TYR A 784 -52.90 -20.78 -4.58
CA TYR A 784 -53.71 -20.94 -3.35
C TYR A 784 -53.31 -19.99 -2.21
N GLY A 785 -54.25 -19.66 -1.33
CA GLY A 785 -53.98 -18.90 -0.11
C GLY A 785 -53.48 -17.47 -0.33
N ASN A 786 -53.62 -16.91 -1.54
CA ASN A 786 -53.21 -15.53 -1.83
C ASN A 786 -54.33 -14.56 -1.46
N THR A 787 -53.99 -13.43 -0.84
CA THR A 787 -54.93 -12.40 -0.38
C THR A 787 -54.78 -11.14 -1.23
N PHE A 788 -55.54 -11.07 -2.33
CA PHE A 788 -55.58 -9.95 -3.29
C PHE A 788 -57.04 -9.62 -3.59
N SER A 789 -57.48 -8.39 -3.33
CA SER A 789 -58.92 -8.05 -3.37
C SER A 789 -59.54 -8.08 -4.77
N ARG A 790 -58.73 -7.92 -5.84
CA ARG A 790 -59.20 -8.05 -7.22
C ARG A 790 -59.05 -9.47 -7.79
N GLY A 791 -58.54 -10.43 -7.01
CA GLY A 791 -58.42 -11.82 -7.42
C GLY A 791 -57.19 -12.11 -8.30
N ILE A 792 -57.31 -13.06 -9.24
CA ILE A 792 -56.16 -13.65 -9.93
C ILE A 792 -55.60 -12.74 -11.03
N THR A 793 -56.42 -12.24 -11.95
CA THR A 793 -55.97 -11.40 -13.07
C THR A 793 -57.12 -10.52 -13.59
N GLU A 794 -56.78 -9.44 -14.31
CA GLU A 794 -57.74 -8.42 -14.78
C GLU A 794 -58.65 -8.92 -15.89
N ASN A 795 -58.11 -9.71 -16.81
CA ASN A 795 -58.88 -10.30 -17.89
C ASN A 795 -59.42 -11.66 -17.46
N GLU A 796 -60.68 -11.98 -17.77
CA GLU A 796 -61.16 -13.35 -17.59
C GLU A 796 -60.21 -14.33 -18.28
N LEU A 797 -59.85 -15.40 -17.57
CA LEU A 797 -59.06 -16.47 -18.15
C LEU A 797 -59.90 -17.13 -19.26
N VAL A 798 -59.54 -16.87 -20.51
CA VAL A 798 -60.27 -17.38 -21.69
C VAL A 798 -60.11 -18.91 -21.82
N PHE A 799 -59.08 -19.49 -21.21
CA PHE A 799 -58.82 -20.94 -21.21
C PHE A 799 -58.30 -21.43 -19.86
N GLU A 800 -58.64 -22.68 -19.49
CA GLU A 800 -58.09 -23.37 -18.32
C GLU A 800 -56.64 -23.80 -18.59
N PRO A 801 -55.65 -23.28 -17.83
CA PRO A 801 -54.24 -23.64 -18.05
C PRO A 801 -53.91 -25.08 -17.65
N ASN A 802 -54.59 -25.67 -16.66
CA ASN A 802 -54.26 -26.99 -16.10
C ASN A 802 -54.99 -28.15 -16.78
N ARG A 803 -54.97 -28.22 -18.11
CA ARG A 803 -55.62 -29.29 -18.90
C ARG A 803 -54.63 -30.27 -19.53
N ILE A 804 -55.11 -31.45 -19.90
CA ILE A 804 -54.31 -32.60 -20.35
C ILE A 804 -53.34 -32.23 -21.50
N ASP A 805 -53.83 -31.52 -22.52
CA ASP A 805 -53.08 -31.09 -23.71
C ASP A 805 -52.12 -29.91 -23.46
N ASN A 806 -52.16 -29.31 -22.26
CA ASN A 806 -51.36 -28.15 -21.90
C ASN A 806 -50.36 -28.42 -20.76
N VAL A 807 -50.17 -29.67 -20.37
CA VAL A 807 -49.14 -30.05 -19.39
C VAL A 807 -47.75 -29.86 -20.00
N HIS A 808 -46.86 -29.18 -19.28
CA HIS A 808 -45.50 -28.95 -19.73
C HIS A 808 -44.73 -30.28 -19.81
N ASN A 809 -44.05 -30.54 -20.93
CA ASN A 809 -43.37 -31.81 -21.19
C ASN A 809 -42.24 -32.16 -20.20
N ARG A 810 -41.66 -31.16 -19.51
CA ARG A 810 -40.65 -31.37 -18.44
C ARG A 810 -41.26 -31.61 -17.06
N TYR A 811 -42.58 -31.57 -16.90
CA TYR A 811 -43.20 -31.89 -15.63
C TYR A 811 -43.20 -33.41 -15.43
N LEU A 812 -42.36 -33.88 -14.52
CA LEU A 812 -42.24 -35.30 -14.18
C LEU A 812 -43.29 -35.68 -13.14
N ALA A 813 -44.49 -36.04 -13.61
CA ALA A 813 -45.57 -36.47 -12.74
C ALA A 813 -45.40 -37.92 -12.27
N SER A 814 -45.69 -38.16 -11.00
CA SER A 814 -45.83 -39.49 -10.40
C SER A 814 -47.25 -40.01 -10.58
N LEU A 815 -47.42 -41.34 -10.57
CA LEU A 815 -48.77 -41.94 -10.56
C LEU A 815 -49.56 -41.42 -9.36
N GLY A 816 -50.74 -40.87 -9.62
CA GLY A 816 -51.61 -40.24 -8.63
C GLY A 816 -51.43 -38.73 -8.46
N ASP A 817 -50.44 -38.10 -9.12
CA ASP A 817 -50.28 -36.64 -9.07
C ASP A 817 -51.50 -35.94 -9.64
N LYS A 818 -52.05 -34.99 -8.88
CA LYS A 818 -53.23 -34.19 -9.22
C LYS A 818 -52.86 -32.75 -9.51
N ILE A 819 -53.41 -32.19 -10.59
CA ILE A 819 -53.35 -30.77 -10.92
C ILE A 819 -54.79 -30.26 -11.00
N ASN A 820 -55.19 -29.38 -10.07
CA ASN A 820 -56.54 -28.84 -10.03
C ASN A 820 -56.75 -27.79 -11.13
N TYR A 821 -57.97 -27.67 -11.65
CA TYR A 821 -58.34 -26.55 -12.51
C TYR A 821 -58.34 -25.24 -11.72
N ILE A 822 -57.90 -24.15 -12.37
CA ILE A 822 -57.95 -22.79 -11.81
C ILE A 822 -59.35 -22.19 -11.98
N ILE A 823 -60.00 -22.50 -13.11
CA ILE A 823 -61.34 -22.08 -13.50
C ILE A 823 -62.28 -23.26 -13.33
N THR A 824 -62.87 -23.37 -12.15
CA THR A 824 -63.87 -24.40 -11.85
C THR A 824 -65.25 -23.95 -12.32
N LYS A 825 -65.99 -24.82 -13.01
CA LYS A 825 -67.41 -24.58 -13.38
C LYS A 825 -68.35 -25.40 -12.50
N PRO A 826 -69.54 -24.90 -12.13
CA PRO A 826 -70.55 -25.71 -11.47
C PRO A 826 -70.88 -26.97 -12.28
N GLY A 827 -70.94 -28.13 -11.63
CA GLY A 827 -71.10 -29.44 -12.29
C GLY A 827 -69.86 -29.94 -13.06
N GLY A 828 -68.74 -29.21 -13.05
CA GLY A 828 -67.51 -29.53 -13.76
C GLY A 828 -66.60 -30.52 -13.02
N ARG A 829 -65.39 -30.73 -13.57
CA ARG A 829 -64.33 -31.55 -12.95
C ARG A 829 -63.42 -30.72 -12.05
N GLU A 830 -62.79 -31.37 -11.08
CA GLU A 830 -61.86 -30.71 -10.14
C GLU A 830 -60.49 -30.46 -10.77
N GLY A 831 -60.07 -31.29 -11.74
CA GLY A 831 -58.77 -31.15 -12.40
C GLY A 831 -58.36 -32.42 -13.16
N ILE A 832 -57.04 -32.58 -13.34
CA ILE A 832 -56.41 -33.74 -14.01
C ILE A 832 -55.52 -34.53 -13.05
N VAL A 833 -55.47 -35.86 -13.22
CA VAL A 833 -54.69 -36.81 -12.43
C VAL A 833 -53.85 -37.72 -13.32
N MET A 834 -52.61 -38.01 -12.92
CA MET A 834 -51.72 -38.92 -13.64
C MET A 834 -52.06 -40.38 -13.30
N THR A 835 -52.48 -41.16 -14.30
CA THR A 835 -52.82 -42.60 -14.18
C THR A 835 -51.82 -43.46 -14.94
N LYS A 836 -51.96 -44.80 -14.88
CA LYS A 836 -51.11 -45.71 -15.67
C LYS A 836 -51.33 -45.51 -17.18
N GLU A 837 -52.50 -45.02 -17.56
CA GLU A 837 -52.92 -44.72 -18.93
C GLU A 837 -52.64 -43.26 -19.34
N GLY A 838 -51.93 -42.49 -18.51
CA GLY A 838 -51.64 -41.06 -18.72
C GLY A 838 -52.56 -40.11 -17.94
N TRP A 839 -52.62 -38.84 -18.34
CA TRP A 839 -53.46 -37.83 -17.70
C TRP A 839 -54.95 -38.07 -17.95
N ARG A 840 -55.76 -38.05 -16.90
CA ARG A 840 -57.24 -38.16 -16.92
C ARG A 840 -57.87 -37.05 -16.09
N GLU A 841 -59.09 -36.65 -16.39
CA GLU A 841 -59.84 -35.77 -15.49
C GLU A 841 -60.28 -36.49 -14.21
N PHE A 842 -60.41 -35.78 -13.09
CA PHE A 842 -60.92 -36.33 -11.83
C PHE A 842 -61.89 -35.39 -11.11
N GLY A 843 -62.59 -35.94 -10.12
CA GLY A 843 -63.45 -35.19 -9.23
C GLY A 843 -64.75 -34.72 -9.86
N SER A 844 -65.57 -34.04 -9.07
CA SER A 844 -66.82 -33.42 -9.49
C SER A 844 -67.14 -32.24 -8.58
N ILE A 845 -67.36 -31.07 -9.17
CA ILE A 845 -67.79 -29.87 -8.47
C ILE A 845 -69.31 -29.89 -8.38
N ALA A 846 -69.86 -29.63 -7.20
CA ALA A 846 -71.30 -29.53 -7.01
C ALA A 846 -71.92 -28.51 -8.00
N SER A 847 -73.11 -28.81 -8.48
CA SER A 847 -73.89 -27.97 -9.40
C SER A 847 -74.35 -26.66 -8.78
#